data_AF-A0A5P2H142-F1
#
_entry.id   AF-A0A5P2H142-F1
#
_cell.length_a   1.000
_cell.length_b   1.000
_cell.length_c   1.000
_cell.angle_alpha   90.00
_cell.angle_beta   90.00
_cell.angle_gamma   90.00
#
_symmetry.space_group_name_H-M   'P 1'
#
loop_
_entity.id
_entity.type
_entity.pdbx_description
1 polymer ?
#
loop_
_entity_poly.entity_id
_entity_poly.type
_entity_poly.pdbx_seq_one_letter_code
_entity_poly.pdbx_strand_id
1 'polypeptide(L)'
;MNTTSASAASSATPGTVSASAHATSVPDPLATSASPSQAWIPLDPAHPHTSTPLYDVAAIRAIERAGLDSLPPFTLMARAGAAAADWVARHAPAGKVLCLAGSGNNGGDALVAATRLHQSGRRVEAWLTGVPDKLPADAARAWAEARAAGVPVLAMPQDESAALPPWPADCTAILDGLLGIGLNRPAQGQAARWIAHINASGIPVFALDIPSGLFADTGAGQPAVRAQRTLTFLAAKPGLLTLDGRDCAGEIDIAPLGLPYPPADAPVQWASPSASTLTSPSTAQSSAQPAPPAPVAIVNQPAGFAASLPARAHAANKGHFGQLAVIGGNVGMTGAPLLGARAALYLGAGRVHIGFLADNAPAADLVHPELMLHPVARVAIGAMSALVAGPGMGTGTDSAAALETLLDASLAAGTPPALVLDADALNVLAADAALAARFIASGLGMVLTPHPLEAARLLGTHVAEVQRDRLASARTLATRWRAVVVLKGSGTIVAGPCMPSMPSMPSMPSAPSTSPTSPTSPTPPTSPTSPTSPTSPTSPTSPTSPTSSASSAPSASSASSASSASSASSASSASSASSASSASSAPSASSASSASSASSASSASSASSASSASSAPSASSASSASVVSVVPGVSGVSGVSGASGASGASGASGASSASGASLPPPPPLTINPTGNPALATAGTGDVLAGMTGALLAQGMPPHAAACAAVWIHGRAADAFVSAGQGPAGMTASELYGPARQILNALLRGEPA
;
A
#
# COMPACT_ATOMS: atom_id res chain seq x y z
N MET A 1 89.50 -8.00 -10.12
CA MET A 1 90.10 -8.29 -8.79
C MET A 1 89.15 -9.22 -8.03
N ASN A 2 89.70 -10.07 -7.17
CA ASN A 2 89.11 -11.00 -6.18
C ASN A 2 87.56 -11.12 -6.05
N THR A 3 86.95 -12.31 -5.92
CA THR A 3 87.42 -13.73 -5.93
C THR A 3 86.19 -14.67 -5.92
N THR A 4 86.25 -15.83 -6.61
CA THR A 4 85.59 -17.16 -6.30
C THR A 4 84.06 -17.24 -6.02
N SER A 5 83.31 -18.33 -6.25
CA SER A 5 83.39 -19.57 -7.07
C SER A 5 82.03 -20.30 -6.87
N ALA A 6 81.21 -20.56 -7.89
CA ALA A 6 81.19 -21.77 -8.75
C ALA A 6 80.78 -23.11 -8.06
N SER A 7 79.71 -23.74 -8.58
CA SER A 7 79.27 -25.15 -8.38
C SER A 7 78.75 -25.54 -6.96
N ALA A 8 78.09 -26.69 -6.71
CA ALA A 8 77.74 -27.84 -7.58
C ALA A 8 76.39 -28.49 -7.17
N ALA A 9 75.96 -29.51 -7.93
CA ALA A 9 74.67 -30.20 -7.77
C ALA A 9 74.74 -31.57 -7.05
N SER A 10 73.59 -32.00 -6.53
CA SER A 10 73.01 -33.36 -6.51
C SER A 10 73.89 -34.62 -6.46
N SER A 11 73.68 -35.45 -5.42
CA SER A 11 73.80 -36.93 -5.41
C SER A 11 73.19 -37.49 -4.11
N ALA A 12 72.64 -38.71 -3.98
CA ALA A 12 72.17 -39.71 -4.96
C ALA A 12 71.16 -40.68 -4.29
N THR A 13 70.36 -41.41 -5.07
CA THR A 13 69.41 -42.48 -4.65
C THR A 13 70.12 -43.81 -4.30
N PRO A 14 69.56 -44.74 -3.49
CA PRO A 14 68.49 -45.65 -3.98
C PRO A 14 67.50 -46.29 -2.95
N GLY A 15 66.31 -46.68 -3.44
CA GLY A 15 65.46 -47.76 -2.87
C GLY A 15 64.57 -47.41 -1.64
N THR A 16 63.53 -48.19 -1.27
CA THR A 16 62.85 -49.32 -1.98
C THR A 16 61.44 -49.59 -1.38
N VAL A 17 60.50 -50.12 -2.18
CA VAL A 17 59.21 -50.79 -1.84
C VAL A 17 58.03 -49.99 -1.23
N SER A 18 56.90 -50.07 -1.95
CA SER A 18 55.46 -49.99 -1.58
C SER A 18 55.01 -49.79 -0.12
N ALA A 19 54.02 -48.89 0.07
CA ALA A 19 52.65 -49.26 0.51
C ALA A 19 51.64 -48.15 0.19
N SER A 20 50.36 -48.52 -0.06
CA SER A 20 49.26 -47.56 -0.25
C SER A 20 48.41 -47.40 1.01
N ALA A 21 48.00 -46.16 1.29
CA ALA A 21 46.88 -45.86 2.20
C ALA A 21 46.13 -44.62 1.67
N HIS A 22 45.07 -44.82 0.88
CA HIS A 22 44.16 -43.74 0.49
C HIS A 22 43.32 -43.29 1.69
N ALA A 23 43.69 -42.17 2.29
CA ALA A 23 42.75 -41.36 3.08
C ALA A 23 42.00 -40.44 2.11
N THR A 24 40.74 -40.76 1.79
CA THR A 24 39.91 -39.95 0.89
C THR A 24 39.52 -38.65 1.58
N SER A 25 40.17 -37.54 1.20
CA SER A 25 39.77 -36.20 1.61
C SER A 25 38.38 -35.87 1.07
N VAL A 26 37.39 -35.71 1.95
CA VAL A 26 36.08 -35.16 1.57
C VAL A 26 36.29 -33.72 1.08
N PRO A 27 35.83 -33.34 -0.13
CA PRO A 27 35.99 -31.99 -0.63
C PRO A 27 35.11 -31.02 0.18
N ASP A 28 35.64 -29.83 0.46
CA ASP A 28 34.91 -28.76 1.16
C ASP A 28 33.80 -28.19 0.25
N PRO A 29 32.51 -28.30 0.64
CA PRO A 29 31.39 -27.80 -0.17
C PRO A 29 31.26 -26.27 -0.18
N LEU A 30 32.10 -25.53 0.53
CA LEU A 30 32.10 -24.06 0.55
C LEU A 30 33.08 -23.42 -0.46
N ALA A 31 33.90 -24.22 -1.15
CA ALA A 31 35.01 -23.74 -1.97
C ALA A 31 34.65 -23.42 -3.44
N THR A 32 33.66 -22.55 -3.68
CA THR A 32 33.47 -21.91 -5.00
C THR A 32 33.50 -20.38 -4.91
N SER A 33 34.48 -19.78 -5.58
CA SER A 33 34.80 -18.35 -5.44
C SER A 33 33.87 -17.45 -6.24
N ALA A 34 33.02 -16.70 -5.54
CA ALA A 34 32.33 -15.52 -6.05
C ALA A 34 32.72 -14.29 -5.20
N SER A 35 33.00 -13.15 -5.84
CA SER A 35 33.36 -11.92 -5.13
C SER A 35 32.18 -11.37 -4.31
N PRO A 36 32.41 -10.80 -3.11
CA PRO A 36 31.35 -10.52 -2.12
C PRO A 36 30.50 -9.26 -2.40
N SER A 37 30.12 -9.03 -3.66
CA SER A 37 29.32 -7.90 -4.15
C SER A 37 28.13 -8.41 -4.98
N GLN A 38 26.88 -8.47 -4.48
CA GLN A 38 26.36 -8.11 -3.15
C GLN A 38 25.63 -9.31 -2.56
N ALA A 39 25.83 -9.62 -1.27
CA ALA A 39 25.20 -10.77 -0.62
C ALA A 39 23.70 -10.57 -0.31
N TRP A 40 23.26 -9.31 -0.25
CA TRP A 40 21.88 -8.90 0.04
C TRP A 40 21.51 -7.66 -0.78
N ILE A 41 20.21 -7.44 -0.94
CA ILE A 41 19.61 -6.35 -1.71
C ILE A 41 18.89 -5.41 -0.72
N PRO A 42 19.31 -4.14 -0.55
CA PRO A 42 18.59 -3.18 0.28
C PRO A 42 17.19 -2.88 -0.31
N LEU A 43 16.16 -2.85 0.54
CA LEU A 43 14.81 -2.47 0.16
C LEU A 43 14.66 -0.94 0.28
N ASP A 44 15.25 -0.22 -0.67
CA ASP A 44 15.11 1.23 -0.78
C ASP A 44 13.92 1.61 -1.68
N PRO A 45 12.87 2.27 -1.18
CA PRO A 45 11.76 2.73 -2.00
C PRO A 45 12.11 3.92 -2.93
N ALA A 46 13.30 4.51 -2.80
CA ALA A 46 13.84 5.47 -3.76
C ALA A 46 14.65 4.82 -4.91
N HIS A 47 14.87 3.50 -4.87
CA HIS A 47 15.62 2.79 -5.91
C HIS A 47 14.97 2.96 -7.30
N PRO A 48 15.66 3.57 -8.29
CA PRO A 48 15.00 4.11 -9.47
C PRO A 48 14.76 3.12 -10.61
N HIS A 49 15.48 1.99 -10.65
CA HIS A 49 15.58 1.16 -11.86
C HIS A 49 14.67 -0.08 -11.91
N THR A 50 14.31 -0.64 -10.75
CA THR A 50 13.48 -1.86 -10.65
C THR A 50 12.53 -1.78 -9.46
N SER A 51 11.31 -2.28 -9.63
CA SER A 51 10.36 -2.45 -8.53
C SER A 51 10.59 -3.78 -7.81
N THR A 52 10.76 -3.73 -6.48
CA THR A 52 11.00 -4.90 -5.63
C THR A 52 9.72 -5.75 -5.51
N PRO A 53 9.72 -7.04 -5.89
CA PRO A 53 8.54 -7.90 -5.80
C PRO A 53 8.35 -8.46 -4.38
N LEU A 54 7.10 -8.50 -3.91
CA LEU A 54 6.71 -8.89 -2.55
C LEU A 54 5.93 -10.22 -2.57
N TYR A 55 6.28 -11.12 -1.65
CA TYR A 55 5.78 -12.50 -1.61
C TYR A 55 5.10 -12.79 -0.27
N ASP A 56 4.00 -13.54 -0.30
CA ASP A 56 3.31 -14.00 0.91
C ASP A 56 3.96 -15.26 1.49
N VAL A 57 3.59 -15.63 2.72
CA VAL A 57 4.10 -16.82 3.41
C VAL A 57 3.84 -18.10 2.60
N ALA A 58 2.76 -18.17 1.82
CA ALA A 58 2.46 -19.32 0.97
C ALA A 58 3.50 -19.46 -0.17
N ALA A 59 3.80 -18.37 -0.87
CA ALA A 59 4.80 -18.34 -1.93
C ALA A 59 6.23 -18.50 -1.39
N ILE A 60 6.58 -17.87 -0.26
CA ILE A 60 7.88 -18.06 0.40
C ILE A 60 8.09 -19.55 0.72
N ARG A 61 7.10 -20.24 1.30
CA ARG A 61 7.18 -21.68 1.61
C ARG A 61 7.22 -22.57 0.35
N ALA A 62 6.72 -22.10 -0.79
CA ALA A 62 6.87 -22.80 -2.07
C ALA A 62 8.30 -22.66 -2.64
N ILE A 63 8.89 -21.46 -2.54
CA ILE A 63 10.30 -21.19 -2.91
C ILE A 63 11.25 -21.98 -1.99
N GLU A 64 11.02 -21.93 -0.68
CA GLU A 64 11.76 -22.69 0.34
C GLU A 64 11.74 -24.19 0.03
N ARG A 65 10.55 -24.76 -0.23
CA ARG A 65 10.42 -26.18 -0.56
C ARG A 65 11.15 -26.57 -1.84
N ALA A 66 11.01 -25.80 -2.91
CA ALA A 66 11.76 -26.03 -4.15
C ALA A 66 13.29 -25.95 -3.94
N GLY A 67 13.74 -25.09 -3.02
CA GLY A 67 15.13 -25.05 -2.57
C GLY A 67 15.55 -26.28 -1.75
N LEU A 68 14.72 -26.76 -0.83
CA LEU A 68 14.99 -27.96 -0.03
C LEU A 68 14.97 -29.25 -0.87
N ASP A 69 14.09 -29.34 -1.87
CA ASP A 69 13.99 -30.47 -2.79
C ASP A 69 15.17 -30.54 -3.79
N SER A 70 15.96 -29.46 -3.92
CA SER A 70 17.08 -29.33 -4.87
C SER A 70 18.46 -29.12 -4.24
N LEU A 71 18.54 -28.97 -2.92
CA LEU A 71 19.79 -28.75 -2.16
C LEU A 71 19.98 -29.82 -1.06
N PRO A 72 21.21 -30.10 -0.62
CA PRO A 72 21.43 -30.96 0.54
C PRO A 72 20.72 -30.43 1.80
N PRO A 73 20.27 -31.30 2.74
CA PRO A 73 19.69 -30.88 4.01
C PRO A 73 20.55 -29.86 4.76
N PHE A 74 19.92 -29.01 5.58
CA PHE A 74 20.53 -27.87 6.30
C PHE A 74 21.10 -26.74 5.40
N THR A 75 21.21 -26.91 4.07
CA THR A 75 21.89 -25.90 3.20
C THR A 75 21.25 -24.51 3.27
N LEU A 76 19.92 -24.40 3.31
CA LEU A 76 19.26 -23.09 3.38
C LEU A 76 19.52 -22.39 4.73
N MET A 77 19.37 -23.09 5.86
CA MET A 77 19.70 -22.55 7.19
C MET A 77 21.19 -22.18 7.30
N ALA A 78 22.08 -23.01 6.76
CA ALA A 78 23.51 -22.75 6.72
C ALA A 78 23.88 -21.49 5.92
N ARG A 79 23.08 -21.12 4.90
CA ARG A 79 23.19 -19.87 4.12
C ARG A 79 22.50 -18.69 4.79
N ALA A 80 21.33 -18.88 5.40
CA ALA A 80 20.60 -17.84 6.14
C ALA A 80 21.42 -17.32 7.33
N GLY A 81 21.91 -18.23 8.17
CA GLY A 81 22.83 -17.89 9.26
C GLY A 81 24.18 -17.34 8.81
N ALA A 82 24.64 -17.66 7.59
CA ALA A 82 25.82 -17.02 7.00
C ALA A 82 25.54 -15.56 6.63
N ALA A 83 24.47 -15.31 5.86
CA ALA A 83 24.06 -13.97 5.49
C ALA A 83 23.80 -13.10 6.73
N ALA A 84 23.16 -13.66 7.76
CA ALA A 84 22.91 -13.04 9.05
C ALA A 84 24.20 -12.69 9.81
N ALA A 85 25.17 -13.61 9.88
CA ALA A 85 26.47 -13.34 10.53
C ALA A 85 27.22 -12.19 9.83
N ASP A 86 27.34 -12.24 8.50
CA ASP A 86 28.01 -11.21 7.70
C ASP A 86 27.30 -9.84 7.74
N TRP A 87 26.01 -9.85 8.11
CA TRP A 87 25.13 -8.67 8.19
C TRP A 87 25.19 -8.01 9.56
N VAL A 88 25.08 -8.80 10.64
CA VAL A 88 25.36 -8.33 12.01
C VAL A 88 26.81 -7.85 12.11
N ALA A 89 27.76 -8.52 11.46
CA ALA A 89 29.16 -8.09 11.42
C ALA A 89 29.35 -6.70 10.79
N ARG A 90 28.54 -6.34 9.79
CA ARG A 90 28.62 -5.04 9.06
C ARG A 90 27.75 -3.94 9.64
N HIS A 91 26.58 -4.25 10.21
CA HIS A 91 25.61 -3.25 10.66
C HIS A 91 25.48 -3.10 12.19
N ALA A 92 25.82 -4.12 12.98
CA ALA A 92 25.63 -4.07 14.44
C ALA A 92 26.85 -3.46 15.17
N PRO A 93 26.65 -2.53 16.13
CA PRO A 93 27.73 -1.85 16.85
C PRO A 93 28.77 -2.81 17.46
N ALA A 94 30.05 -2.49 17.28
CA ALA A 94 31.17 -3.29 17.79
C ALA A 94 31.06 -3.53 19.31
N GLY A 95 31.17 -4.79 19.73
CA GLY A 95 30.88 -5.23 21.09
C GLY A 95 30.27 -6.64 21.11
N LYS A 96 29.67 -7.04 22.25
CA LYS A 96 29.00 -8.34 22.37
C LYS A 96 27.64 -8.32 21.66
N VAL A 97 27.39 -9.34 20.84
CA VAL A 97 26.05 -9.62 20.30
C VAL A 97 25.37 -10.70 21.16
N LEU A 98 24.10 -10.49 21.51
CA LEU A 98 23.24 -11.52 22.10
C LEU A 98 22.29 -12.08 21.03
N CYS A 99 22.39 -13.36 20.71
CA CYS A 99 21.49 -14.03 19.78
C CYS A 99 20.33 -14.70 20.55
N LEU A 100 19.10 -14.23 20.33
CA LEU A 100 17.89 -14.78 20.94
C LEU A 100 17.23 -15.76 19.98
N ALA A 101 17.34 -17.05 20.28
CA ALA A 101 16.87 -18.13 19.41
C ALA A 101 15.49 -18.65 19.86
N GLY A 102 14.56 -18.73 18.91
CA GLY A 102 13.25 -19.36 19.10
C GLY A 102 13.28 -20.89 19.06
N SER A 103 12.10 -21.50 19.15
CA SER A 103 11.91 -22.96 19.01
C SER A 103 11.80 -23.45 17.55
N GLY A 104 11.71 -22.53 16.58
CA GLY A 104 11.57 -22.83 15.15
C GLY A 104 12.83 -22.53 14.33
N ASN A 105 12.72 -22.65 13.00
CA ASN A 105 13.87 -22.50 12.09
C ASN A 105 14.60 -21.15 12.23
N ASN A 106 13.90 -20.02 12.44
CA ASN A 106 14.54 -18.72 12.66
C ASN A 106 15.47 -18.69 13.90
N GLY A 107 15.19 -19.53 14.89
CA GLY A 107 16.09 -19.76 16.04
C GLY A 107 17.34 -20.56 15.64
N GLY A 108 17.20 -21.51 14.72
CA GLY A 108 18.32 -22.20 14.07
C GLY A 108 19.18 -21.25 13.23
N ASP A 109 18.57 -20.36 12.45
CA ASP A 109 19.28 -19.32 11.68
C ASP A 109 20.10 -18.40 12.60
N ALA A 110 19.52 -17.98 13.73
CA ALA A 110 20.22 -17.20 14.76
C ALA A 110 21.35 -17.98 15.45
N LEU A 111 21.22 -19.31 15.63
CA LEU A 111 22.28 -20.17 16.19
C LEU A 111 23.43 -20.40 15.20
N VAL A 112 23.15 -20.56 13.90
CA VAL A 112 24.19 -20.59 12.86
C VAL A 112 24.89 -19.23 12.76
N ALA A 113 24.15 -18.12 12.85
CA ALA A 113 24.71 -16.78 12.88
C ALA A 113 25.63 -16.57 14.10
N ALA A 114 25.18 -16.98 15.29
CA ALA A 114 25.98 -16.94 16.51
C ALA A 114 27.29 -17.75 16.38
N THR A 115 27.22 -18.93 15.77
CA THR A 115 28.36 -19.82 15.51
C THR A 115 29.41 -19.14 14.63
N ARG A 116 28.99 -18.57 13.49
CA ARG A 116 29.90 -17.90 12.54
C ARG A 116 30.47 -16.58 13.07
N LEU A 117 29.68 -15.81 13.83
CA LEU A 117 30.16 -14.62 14.53
C LEU A 117 31.21 -14.98 15.60
N HIS A 118 31.01 -16.06 16.36
CA HIS A 118 31.98 -16.54 17.34
C HIS A 118 33.28 -17.02 16.68
N GLN A 119 33.16 -17.80 15.59
CA GLN A 119 34.31 -18.29 14.81
C GLN A 119 35.12 -17.16 14.14
N SER A 120 34.49 -16.01 13.84
CA SER A 120 35.20 -14.80 13.36
C SER A 120 35.73 -13.91 14.49
N GLY A 121 35.67 -14.36 15.75
CA GLY A 121 36.22 -13.66 16.92
C GLY A 121 35.33 -12.58 17.52
N ARG A 122 34.08 -12.41 17.06
CA ARG A 122 33.12 -11.51 17.70
C ARG A 122 32.75 -12.08 19.09
N ARG A 123 32.63 -11.21 20.10
CA ARG A 123 31.99 -11.60 21.37
C ARG A 123 30.53 -11.92 21.08
N VAL A 124 30.11 -13.15 21.36
CA VAL A 124 28.74 -13.62 21.15
C VAL A 124 28.29 -14.39 22.37
N GLU A 125 27.00 -14.31 22.67
CA GLU A 125 26.28 -15.19 23.59
C GLU A 125 24.94 -15.56 22.93
N ALA A 126 24.46 -16.79 23.13
CA ALA A 126 23.22 -17.26 22.51
C ALA A 126 22.25 -17.82 23.55
N TRP A 127 21.03 -17.32 23.59
CA TRP A 127 19.98 -17.78 24.51
C TRP A 127 18.87 -18.45 23.71
N LEU A 128 18.69 -19.75 23.91
CA LEU A 128 17.56 -20.49 23.36
C LEU A 128 16.34 -20.34 24.28
N THR A 129 15.26 -19.79 23.75
CA THR A 129 13.98 -19.64 24.44
C THR A 129 13.07 -20.85 24.28
N GLY A 130 13.31 -21.71 23.28
CA GLY A 130 12.66 -23.00 23.11
C GLY A 130 13.25 -24.11 23.98
N VAL A 131 12.58 -25.27 24.00
CA VAL A 131 13.08 -26.50 24.62
C VAL A 131 14.03 -27.22 23.64
N PRO A 132 15.29 -27.50 24.01
CA PRO A 132 16.27 -28.16 23.11
C PRO A 132 15.76 -29.45 22.46
N ASP A 133 15.13 -30.33 23.24
CA ASP A 133 14.65 -31.64 22.80
C ASP A 133 13.39 -31.59 21.92
N LYS A 134 12.89 -30.38 21.62
CA LYS A 134 11.71 -30.13 20.77
C LYS A 134 12.03 -29.28 19.52
N LEU A 135 13.31 -29.02 19.24
CA LEU A 135 13.72 -28.25 18.07
C LEU A 135 13.52 -29.06 16.77
N PRO A 136 13.11 -28.42 15.66
CA PRO A 136 13.20 -28.99 14.31
C PRO A 136 14.61 -29.48 14.00
N ALA A 137 14.75 -30.48 13.13
CA ALA A 137 16.03 -31.16 12.88
C ALA A 137 17.19 -30.20 12.54
N ASP A 138 16.97 -29.21 11.68
CA ASP A 138 17.98 -28.22 11.32
C ASP A 138 18.31 -27.27 12.49
N ALA A 139 17.32 -26.82 13.28
CA ALA A 139 17.56 -26.00 14.47
C ALA A 139 18.26 -26.78 15.60
N ALA A 140 17.95 -28.07 15.76
CA ALA A 140 18.61 -28.99 16.69
C ALA A 140 20.08 -29.21 16.28
N ARG A 141 20.35 -29.30 14.97
CA ARG A 141 21.71 -29.34 14.40
C ARG A 141 22.45 -28.02 14.67
N ALA A 142 21.85 -26.87 14.40
CA ALA A 142 22.46 -25.56 14.68
C ALA A 142 22.79 -25.38 16.17
N TRP A 143 21.92 -25.84 17.07
CA TRP A 143 22.15 -25.87 18.52
C TRP A 143 23.36 -26.75 18.90
N ALA A 144 23.51 -27.93 18.28
CA ALA A 144 24.65 -28.81 18.50
C ALA A 144 25.96 -28.22 17.95
N GLU A 145 25.93 -27.67 16.73
CA GLU A 145 27.09 -27.03 16.09
C GLU A 145 27.57 -25.79 16.88
N ALA A 146 26.66 -24.94 17.36
CA ALA A 146 27.00 -23.79 18.19
C ALA A 146 27.72 -24.20 19.49
N ARG A 147 27.23 -25.24 20.17
CA ARG A 147 27.85 -25.77 21.39
C ARG A 147 29.20 -26.44 21.11
N ALA A 148 29.33 -27.17 20.00
CA ALA A 148 30.59 -27.78 19.57
C ALA A 148 31.65 -26.73 19.18
N ALA A 149 31.22 -25.59 18.62
CA ALA A 149 32.08 -24.47 18.25
C ALA A 149 32.52 -23.60 19.45
N GLY A 150 32.08 -23.90 20.68
CA GLY A 150 32.46 -23.15 21.88
C GLY A 150 31.65 -21.87 22.15
N VAL A 151 30.56 -21.64 21.41
CA VAL A 151 29.67 -20.49 21.67
C VAL A 151 29.14 -20.59 23.12
N PRO A 152 29.11 -19.48 23.89
CA PRO A 152 28.38 -19.41 25.15
C PRO A 152 26.87 -19.53 24.90
N VAL A 153 26.33 -20.76 24.91
CA VAL A 153 24.91 -21.05 24.67
C VAL A 153 24.20 -21.44 25.96
N LEU A 154 23.09 -20.75 26.26
CA LEU A 154 22.22 -21.02 27.42
C LEU A 154 20.81 -21.42 26.97
N ALA A 155 20.22 -22.44 27.60
CA ALA A 155 18.80 -22.73 27.49
C ALA A 155 18.03 -21.95 28.56
N MET A 156 17.00 -21.21 28.17
CA MET A 156 16.25 -20.35 29.08
C MET A 156 15.18 -21.13 29.86
N PRO A 157 14.92 -20.77 31.14
CA PRO A 157 13.80 -21.33 31.90
C PRO A 157 12.47 -21.16 31.17
N GLN A 158 11.64 -22.21 31.21
CA GLN A 158 10.33 -22.27 30.56
C GLN A 158 9.18 -21.84 31.51
N ASP A 159 9.52 -21.29 32.66
CA ASP A 159 8.57 -20.85 33.70
C ASP A 159 8.07 -19.43 33.38
N GLU A 160 6.80 -19.31 33.00
CA GLU A 160 6.17 -18.01 32.70
C GLU A 160 5.97 -17.14 33.96
N SER A 161 6.13 -17.67 35.16
CA SER A 161 6.09 -16.90 36.42
C SER A 161 7.47 -16.37 36.82
N ALA A 162 8.56 -17.06 36.47
CA ALA A 162 9.92 -16.63 36.76
C ALA A 162 10.30 -15.34 36.01
N ALA A 163 11.02 -14.44 36.69
CA ALA A 163 11.52 -13.21 36.05
C ALA A 163 12.52 -13.54 34.93
N LEU A 164 12.46 -12.76 33.83
CA LEU A 164 13.44 -12.87 32.75
C LEU A 164 14.83 -12.43 33.22
N PRO A 165 15.91 -13.07 32.75
CA PRO A 165 17.27 -12.74 33.16
C PRO A 165 17.65 -11.31 32.71
N PRO A 166 18.52 -10.62 33.49
CA PRO A 166 19.11 -9.35 33.07
C PRO A 166 20.02 -9.57 31.86
N TRP A 167 20.08 -8.58 30.97
CA TRP A 167 20.92 -8.65 29.77
C TRP A 167 22.40 -8.84 30.11
N PRO A 168 23.18 -9.56 29.26
CA PRO A 168 24.60 -9.74 29.50
C PRO A 168 25.35 -8.40 29.51
N ALA A 169 26.33 -8.28 30.39
CA ALA A 169 27.25 -7.14 30.38
C ALA A 169 27.93 -6.98 29.01
N ASP A 170 28.14 -5.72 28.63
CA ASP A 170 28.71 -5.26 27.35
C ASP A 170 27.91 -5.65 26.08
N CYS A 171 26.65 -6.04 26.21
CA CYS A 171 25.79 -6.33 25.06
C CYS A 171 25.48 -5.05 24.26
N THR A 172 26.00 -4.96 23.04
CA THR A 172 25.84 -3.79 22.14
C THR A 172 24.80 -4.01 21.04
N ALA A 173 24.35 -5.25 20.82
CA ALA A 173 23.28 -5.57 19.89
C ALA A 173 22.55 -6.87 20.28
N ILE A 174 21.25 -6.92 20.04
CA ILE A 174 20.42 -8.13 20.10
C ILE A 174 20.14 -8.60 18.67
N LEU A 175 20.33 -9.89 18.39
CA LEU A 175 19.85 -10.56 17.17
C LEU A 175 18.57 -11.32 17.52
N ASP A 176 17.44 -10.89 16.98
CA ASP A 176 16.12 -11.52 17.15
C ASP A 176 15.90 -12.62 16.10
N GLY A 177 15.84 -13.86 16.57
CA GLY A 177 15.36 -15.03 15.84
C GLY A 177 14.31 -15.81 16.64
N LEU A 178 13.47 -15.13 17.45
CA LEU A 178 12.47 -15.80 18.30
C LEU A 178 11.31 -16.39 17.50
N LEU A 179 10.81 -15.65 16.52
CA LEU A 179 9.70 -16.01 15.63
C LEU A 179 10.05 -15.56 14.19
N GLY A 180 9.35 -16.08 13.18
CA GLY A 180 9.48 -15.66 11.78
C GLY A 180 8.15 -15.86 11.05
N ILE A 181 8.17 -16.12 9.73
CA ILE A 181 6.98 -16.42 8.88
C ILE A 181 6.07 -17.60 9.35
N GLY A 182 6.31 -18.21 10.51
CA GLY A 182 5.43 -19.21 11.13
C GLY A 182 4.22 -18.61 11.86
N LEU A 183 4.27 -17.32 12.26
CA LEU A 183 3.28 -16.71 13.14
C LEU A 183 1.97 -16.34 12.42
N ASN A 184 0.83 -16.80 12.96
CA ASN A 184 -0.51 -16.54 12.42
C ASN A 184 -1.56 -16.10 13.47
N ARG A 185 -1.11 -15.79 14.69
CA ARG A 185 -1.90 -15.27 15.83
C ARG A 185 -1.00 -14.32 16.64
N PRO A 186 -1.54 -13.29 17.32
CA PRO A 186 -0.72 -12.35 18.07
C PRO A 186 0.16 -13.06 19.11
N ALA A 187 1.36 -12.55 19.37
CA ALA A 187 2.25 -13.14 20.37
C ALA A 187 1.62 -13.11 21.77
N GLN A 188 1.70 -14.22 22.49
CA GLN A 188 1.14 -14.42 23.83
C GLN A 188 2.11 -15.23 24.71
N GLY A 189 1.83 -15.32 26.01
CA GLY A 189 2.65 -16.07 26.98
C GLY A 189 4.12 -15.67 26.92
N GLN A 190 5.01 -16.65 27.00
CA GLN A 190 6.46 -16.47 27.03
C GLN A 190 7.01 -15.68 25.83
N ALA A 191 6.40 -15.78 24.64
CA ALA A 191 6.81 -15.01 23.47
C ALA A 191 6.55 -13.50 23.68
N ALA A 192 5.35 -13.13 24.13
CA ALA A 192 5.01 -11.75 24.45
C ALA A 192 5.91 -11.16 25.56
N ARG A 193 6.26 -11.98 26.57
CA ARG A 193 7.19 -11.59 27.65
C ARG A 193 8.58 -11.24 27.10
N TRP A 194 9.14 -12.08 26.23
CA TRP A 194 10.44 -11.82 25.59
C TRP A 194 10.42 -10.58 24.70
N ILE A 195 9.37 -10.40 23.89
CA ILE A 195 9.24 -9.23 23.00
C ILE A 195 9.15 -7.93 23.81
N ALA A 196 8.38 -7.91 24.90
CA ALA A 196 8.31 -6.77 25.82
C ALA A 196 9.66 -6.46 26.49
N HIS A 197 10.41 -7.49 26.89
CA HIS A 197 11.75 -7.35 27.48
C HIS A 197 12.74 -6.75 26.47
N ILE A 198 12.78 -7.27 25.24
CA ILE A 198 13.62 -6.77 24.13
C ILE A 198 13.36 -5.28 23.90
N ASN A 199 12.08 -4.90 23.74
CA ASN A 199 11.69 -3.50 23.51
C ASN A 199 12.01 -2.57 24.69
N ALA A 200 12.08 -3.10 25.92
CA ALA A 200 12.48 -2.37 27.12
C ALA A 200 13.99 -2.30 27.35
N SER A 201 14.81 -2.99 26.54
CA SER A 201 16.26 -3.12 26.77
C SER A 201 17.05 -1.84 26.51
N GLY A 202 16.60 -1.01 25.56
CA GLY A 202 17.39 0.11 25.00
C GLY A 202 18.59 -0.32 24.14
N ILE A 203 18.78 -1.63 23.91
CA ILE A 203 19.87 -2.18 23.10
C ILE A 203 19.42 -2.24 21.63
N PRO A 204 20.25 -1.85 20.65
CA PRO A 204 19.95 -2.00 19.22
C PRO A 204 19.56 -3.43 18.84
N VAL A 205 18.41 -3.59 18.17
CA VAL A 205 17.87 -4.91 17.79
C VAL A 205 17.94 -5.11 16.28
N PHE A 206 18.39 -6.29 15.87
CA PHE A 206 18.53 -6.72 14.48
C PHE A 206 17.65 -7.95 14.29
N ALA A 207 16.64 -7.88 13.43
CA ALA A 207 15.69 -8.98 13.23
C ALA A 207 16.07 -9.88 12.05
N LEU A 208 15.88 -11.20 12.21
CA LEU A 208 15.97 -12.17 11.13
C LEU A 208 14.57 -12.51 10.59
N ASP A 209 14.46 -12.63 9.27
CA ASP A 209 13.23 -12.88 8.51
C ASP A 209 12.14 -11.81 8.64
N ILE A 210 11.55 -11.67 9.84
CA ILE A 210 10.47 -10.76 10.24
C ILE A 210 10.65 -10.45 11.74
N PRO A 211 10.55 -9.18 12.21
CA PRO A 211 10.57 -8.85 13.63
C PRO A 211 9.53 -9.65 14.44
N SER A 212 9.98 -10.32 15.50
CA SER A 212 9.16 -11.29 16.23
C SER A 212 7.89 -10.68 16.80
N GLY A 213 6.74 -11.20 16.38
CA GLY A 213 5.39 -10.76 16.78
C GLY A 213 4.53 -10.20 15.65
N LEU A 214 5.13 -9.80 14.53
CA LEU A 214 4.42 -9.38 13.31
C LEU A 214 3.91 -10.56 12.48
N PHE A 215 2.84 -10.36 11.70
CA PHE A 215 2.45 -11.26 10.61
C PHE A 215 3.10 -10.82 9.30
N ALA A 216 3.84 -11.72 8.66
CA ALA A 216 4.60 -11.44 7.44
C ALA A 216 3.74 -10.98 6.24
N ASP A 217 2.46 -11.38 6.19
CA ASP A 217 1.57 -11.08 5.06
C ASP A 217 0.84 -9.73 5.17
N THR A 218 0.68 -9.20 6.38
CA THR A 218 -0.19 -8.04 6.63
C THR A 218 0.48 -6.94 7.45
N GLY A 219 1.54 -7.25 8.19
CA GLY A 219 2.26 -6.31 9.04
C GLY A 219 1.48 -5.89 10.29
N ALA A 220 0.33 -6.51 10.55
CA ALA A 220 -0.35 -6.44 11.83
C ALA A 220 0.36 -7.36 12.83
N GLY A 221 0.50 -6.93 14.07
CA GLY A 221 0.95 -7.80 15.15
C GLY A 221 1.47 -7.04 16.36
N GLN A 222 0.84 -7.24 17.52
CA GLN A 222 1.29 -6.68 18.79
C GLN A 222 1.16 -7.71 19.91
N PRO A 223 2.11 -7.78 20.87
CA PRO A 223 3.37 -7.04 20.87
C PRO A 223 4.33 -7.57 19.79
N ALA A 224 5.07 -6.67 19.15
CA ALA A 224 6.12 -6.99 18.18
C ALA A 224 7.47 -6.34 18.53
N VAL A 225 8.58 -6.99 18.15
CA VAL A 225 9.95 -6.46 18.31
C VAL A 225 10.13 -5.21 17.44
N ARG A 226 10.74 -4.17 18.02
CA ARG A 226 11.15 -2.96 17.31
C ARG A 226 12.61 -3.05 16.91
N ALA A 227 12.87 -3.51 15.69
CA ALA A 227 14.20 -3.62 15.12
C ALA A 227 14.70 -2.27 14.58
N GLN A 228 16.02 -2.04 14.71
CA GLN A 228 16.72 -1.01 13.94
C GLN A 228 16.85 -1.42 12.46
N ARG A 229 17.05 -2.72 12.22
CA ARG A 229 17.23 -3.29 10.88
C ARG A 229 16.72 -4.74 10.82
N THR A 230 16.17 -5.15 9.67
CA THR A 230 15.68 -6.52 9.40
C THR A 230 16.38 -7.13 8.19
N LEU A 231 16.89 -8.36 8.31
CA LEU A 231 17.38 -9.16 7.20
C LEU A 231 16.33 -10.21 6.82
N THR A 232 15.58 -9.97 5.74
CA THR A 232 14.51 -10.87 5.32
C THR A 232 14.99 -11.92 4.31
N PHE A 233 14.66 -13.19 4.53
CA PHE A 233 15.21 -14.30 3.74
C PHE A 233 14.36 -14.64 2.50
N LEU A 234 15.03 -15.11 1.44
CA LEU A 234 14.49 -15.47 0.13
C LEU A 234 13.90 -14.30 -0.68
N ALA A 235 12.93 -13.57 -0.13
CA ALA A 235 12.28 -12.42 -0.74
C ALA A 235 11.69 -11.49 0.32
N ALA A 236 11.39 -10.24 -0.05
CA ALA A 236 10.64 -9.33 0.80
C ALA A 236 9.15 -9.73 0.93
N LYS A 237 8.55 -9.47 2.10
CA LYS A 237 7.15 -9.77 2.41
C LYS A 237 6.35 -8.49 2.66
N PRO A 238 5.04 -8.43 2.30
CA PRO A 238 4.21 -7.23 2.45
C PRO A 238 4.20 -6.64 3.86
N GLY A 239 4.19 -7.49 4.89
CA GLY A 239 4.07 -7.10 6.29
C GLY A 239 5.28 -6.42 6.91
N LEU A 240 6.40 -6.29 6.20
CA LEU A 240 7.48 -5.37 6.57
C LEU A 240 7.15 -3.92 6.19
N LEU A 241 6.18 -3.71 5.30
CA LEU A 241 5.88 -2.44 4.63
C LEU A 241 4.46 -1.94 4.88
N THR A 242 3.72 -2.54 5.82
CA THR A 242 2.35 -2.16 6.19
C THR A 242 2.14 -2.17 7.70
N LEU A 243 1.22 -1.34 8.19
CA LEU A 243 0.75 -1.34 9.60
C LEU A 243 1.90 -1.23 10.62
N ASP A 244 1.91 -2.07 11.65
CA ASP A 244 2.92 -2.12 12.72
C ASP A 244 4.32 -2.40 12.16
N GLY A 245 4.40 -3.13 11.04
CA GLY A 245 5.65 -3.50 10.38
C GLY A 245 6.55 -2.31 10.05
N ARG A 246 5.97 -1.16 9.68
CA ARG A 246 6.75 0.06 9.38
C ARG A 246 7.33 0.75 10.62
N ASP A 247 6.76 0.49 11.80
CA ASP A 247 7.28 0.95 13.10
C ASP A 247 8.24 -0.07 13.75
N CYS A 248 8.31 -1.29 13.20
CA CYS A 248 8.97 -2.45 13.82
C CYS A 248 10.11 -3.07 13.00
N ALA A 249 10.14 -2.92 11.67
CA ALA A 249 11.16 -3.51 10.80
C ALA A 249 12.47 -2.71 10.69
N GLY A 250 12.38 -1.38 10.84
CA GLY A 250 13.51 -0.48 10.62
C GLY A 250 13.95 -0.45 9.15
N GLU A 251 15.26 -0.31 8.92
CA GLU A 251 15.86 -0.52 7.59
C GLU A 251 15.75 -2.01 7.18
N ILE A 252 15.56 -2.31 5.89
CA ILE A 252 15.32 -3.70 5.43
C ILE A 252 16.33 -4.09 4.34
N ASP A 253 16.98 -5.24 4.50
CA ASP A 253 17.74 -5.93 3.46
C ASP A 253 17.11 -7.29 3.13
N ILE A 254 17.31 -7.76 1.91
CA ILE A 254 16.78 -9.02 1.40
C ILE A 254 17.93 -9.95 1.04
N ALA A 255 17.99 -11.15 1.62
CA ALA A 255 19.00 -12.17 1.32
C ALA A 255 18.39 -13.33 0.51
N PRO A 256 18.65 -13.45 -0.81
CA PRO A 256 18.10 -14.50 -1.67
C PRO A 256 18.53 -15.94 -1.35
N LEU A 257 19.51 -16.12 -0.44
CA LEU A 257 20.11 -17.42 -0.06
C LEU A 257 20.63 -18.26 -1.25
N GLY A 258 21.01 -17.62 -2.35
CA GLY A 258 21.45 -18.29 -3.57
C GLY A 258 20.33 -18.97 -4.37
N LEU A 259 19.07 -18.58 -4.14
CA LEU A 259 17.94 -18.84 -5.04
C LEU A 259 17.63 -17.56 -5.86
N PRO A 260 16.95 -17.64 -7.02
CA PRO A 260 16.71 -16.46 -7.87
C PRO A 260 15.73 -15.45 -7.25
N TYR A 261 16.22 -14.28 -6.84
CA TYR A 261 15.39 -13.15 -6.44
C TYR A 261 16.05 -11.80 -6.79
N PRO A 262 15.33 -10.88 -7.50
CA PRO A 262 14.13 -11.16 -8.27
C PRO A 262 14.41 -12.20 -9.37
N PRO A 263 13.40 -12.97 -9.84
CA PRO A 263 13.59 -13.88 -10.97
C PRO A 263 13.95 -13.08 -12.23
N ALA A 264 15.07 -13.44 -12.88
CA ALA A 264 15.52 -12.79 -14.09
C ALA A 264 14.51 -12.96 -15.24
N ASP A 265 14.32 -11.89 -16.01
CA ASP A 265 13.53 -11.82 -17.26
C ASP A 265 12.07 -12.32 -17.20
N ALA A 266 11.53 -12.53 -16.00
CA ALA A 266 10.10 -12.77 -15.81
C ALA A 266 9.33 -11.44 -15.87
N PRO A 267 8.57 -11.12 -16.94
CA PRO A 267 7.51 -10.12 -16.82
C PRO A 267 6.58 -10.61 -15.72
N VAL A 268 6.28 -9.77 -14.73
CA VAL A 268 5.54 -10.17 -13.52
C VAL A 268 4.16 -10.69 -13.91
N GLN A 269 4.03 -12.01 -14.05
CA GLN A 269 2.77 -12.67 -14.40
C GLN A 269 1.86 -12.61 -13.18
N TRP A 270 1.10 -11.53 -13.13
CA TRP A 270 0.24 -11.20 -12.02
C TRP A 270 -0.84 -12.26 -11.83
N ALA A 271 -0.93 -12.83 -10.63
CA ALA A 271 -1.94 -13.83 -10.31
C ALA A 271 -3.33 -13.19 -10.33
N SER A 272 -4.06 -13.42 -11.43
CA SER A 272 -5.52 -13.31 -11.43
C SER A 272 -6.10 -14.34 -10.44
N PRO A 273 -6.98 -13.93 -9.51
CA PRO A 273 -7.60 -14.85 -8.55
C PRO A 273 -8.68 -15.69 -9.24
N SER A 274 -8.26 -16.73 -9.97
CA SER A 274 -9.16 -17.80 -10.40
C SER A 274 -9.75 -18.49 -9.17
N ALA A 275 -11.07 -18.60 -9.13
CA ALA A 275 -11.78 -19.28 -8.05
C ALA A 275 -11.40 -20.77 -7.97
N SER A 276 -11.55 -21.35 -6.77
CA SER A 276 -11.11 -22.69 -6.40
C SER A 276 -11.43 -23.79 -7.44
N THR A 277 -10.39 -24.31 -8.10
CA THR A 277 -10.47 -25.59 -8.83
C THR A 277 -9.88 -26.73 -8.00
N LEU A 278 -10.72 -27.28 -7.12
CA LEU A 278 -10.65 -28.70 -6.76
C LEU A 278 -10.92 -29.52 -8.03
N THR A 279 -9.87 -29.86 -8.77
CA THR A 279 -9.94 -30.77 -9.92
C THR A 279 -9.08 -31.99 -9.66
N SER A 280 -9.70 -33.17 -9.75
CA SER A 280 -9.09 -34.47 -9.48
C SER A 280 -7.79 -34.71 -10.27
N PRO A 281 -6.83 -35.49 -9.73
CA PRO A 281 -5.56 -35.72 -10.40
C PRO A 281 -5.72 -36.49 -11.71
N SER A 282 -5.58 -35.78 -12.84
CA SER A 282 -5.41 -36.41 -14.15
C SER A 282 -3.98 -36.93 -14.28
N THR A 283 -3.83 -38.22 -14.59
CA THR A 283 -2.53 -38.89 -14.67
C THR A 283 -1.82 -38.56 -15.99
N ALA A 284 -1.09 -37.44 -16.02
CA ALA A 284 -0.15 -37.10 -17.07
C ALA A 284 1.19 -36.65 -16.46
N GLN A 285 2.20 -37.51 -16.50
CA GLN A 285 3.56 -37.17 -16.08
C GLN A 285 4.23 -36.25 -17.11
N SER A 286 4.03 -34.94 -16.97
CA SER A 286 4.91 -33.95 -17.57
C SER A 286 6.04 -33.62 -16.58
N SER A 287 7.30 -33.71 -17.02
CA SER A 287 8.49 -33.39 -16.20
C SER A 287 8.76 -31.88 -16.08
N ALA A 288 7.75 -31.05 -16.29
CA ALA A 288 7.83 -29.62 -16.06
C ALA A 288 8.00 -29.33 -14.56
N GLN A 289 9.04 -28.57 -14.21
CA GLN A 289 9.13 -27.95 -12.88
C GLN A 289 7.86 -27.11 -12.62
N PRO A 290 7.31 -27.11 -11.40
CA PRO A 290 6.19 -26.24 -11.07
C PRO A 290 6.59 -24.78 -11.31
N ALA A 291 5.71 -24.00 -11.94
CA ALA A 291 5.99 -22.59 -12.21
C ALA A 291 6.29 -21.86 -10.89
N PRO A 292 7.28 -20.94 -10.87
CA PRO A 292 7.59 -20.17 -9.67
C PRO A 292 6.35 -19.38 -9.24
N PRO A 293 6.09 -19.24 -7.93
CA PRO A 293 4.92 -18.52 -7.47
C PRO A 293 4.99 -17.04 -7.89
N ALA A 294 3.85 -16.46 -8.21
CA ALA A 294 3.76 -15.03 -8.52
C ALA A 294 3.87 -14.19 -7.23
N PRO A 295 4.47 -12.98 -7.28
CA PRO A 295 4.43 -12.06 -6.15
C PRO A 295 2.99 -11.54 -5.92
N VAL A 296 2.65 -11.30 -4.66
CA VAL A 296 1.32 -10.82 -4.23
C VAL A 296 1.19 -9.29 -4.26
N ALA A 297 2.33 -8.59 -4.35
CA ALA A 297 2.43 -7.14 -4.50
C ALA A 297 3.81 -6.74 -5.07
N ILE A 298 3.99 -5.45 -5.38
CA ILE A 298 5.31 -4.83 -5.60
C ILE A 298 5.49 -3.61 -4.69
N VAL A 299 6.74 -3.20 -4.44
CA VAL A 299 7.05 -1.93 -3.78
C VAL A 299 6.84 -0.77 -4.76
N ASN A 300 6.26 0.33 -4.27
CA ASN A 300 6.16 1.57 -5.04
C ASN A 300 7.53 2.24 -5.15
N GLN A 301 8.10 2.22 -6.34
CA GLN A 301 9.41 2.77 -6.69
C GLN A 301 9.29 3.47 -8.06
N PRO A 302 10.15 4.45 -8.37
CA PRO A 302 10.09 5.21 -9.63
C PRO A 302 9.98 4.34 -10.89
N ALA A 303 10.65 3.19 -10.92
CA ALA A 303 10.58 2.22 -12.02
C ALA A 303 9.15 1.85 -12.46
N GLY A 304 8.19 1.82 -11.54
CA GLY A 304 6.79 1.45 -11.81
C GLY A 304 5.94 2.55 -12.45
N PHE A 305 6.40 3.81 -12.48
CA PHE A 305 5.60 4.94 -12.98
C PHE A 305 6.39 6.01 -13.77
N ALA A 306 7.73 6.05 -13.69
CA ALA A 306 8.55 7.11 -14.28
C ALA A 306 8.41 7.22 -15.80
N ALA A 307 8.25 6.08 -16.49
CA ALA A 307 8.00 6.02 -17.94
C ALA A 307 6.66 6.66 -18.37
N SER A 308 5.75 6.95 -17.42
CA SER A 308 4.50 7.69 -17.67
C SER A 308 4.57 9.16 -17.28
N LEU A 309 5.68 9.67 -16.70
CA LEU A 309 5.74 11.07 -16.25
C LEU A 309 5.67 12.06 -17.43
N PRO A 310 4.99 13.21 -17.26
CA PRO A 310 4.74 14.14 -18.37
C PRO A 310 6.01 14.89 -18.82
N ALA A 311 6.43 14.63 -20.05
CA ALA A 311 7.61 15.25 -20.66
C ALA A 311 7.45 16.78 -20.83
N ARG A 312 8.41 17.55 -20.33
CA ARG A 312 8.41 19.03 -20.37
C ARG A 312 9.19 19.56 -21.59
N ALA A 313 8.71 19.28 -22.80
CA ALA A 313 9.34 19.73 -24.04
C ALA A 313 9.27 21.27 -24.21
N HIS A 314 10.31 21.89 -24.80
CA HIS A 314 10.40 23.34 -24.97
C HIS A 314 9.25 23.99 -25.76
N ALA A 315 8.60 23.25 -26.66
CA ALA A 315 7.46 23.75 -27.45
C ALA A 315 6.10 23.58 -26.75
N ALA A 316 6.05 22.96 -25.57
CA ALA A 316 4.82 22.75 -24.83
C ALA A 316 4.25 24.06 -24.27
N ASN A 317 2.93 24.12 -24.13
CA ASN A 317 2.20 25.26 -23.56
C ASN A 317 1.17 24.79 -22.52
N LYS A 318 0.51 25.73 -21.84
CA LYS A 318 -0.49 25.44 -20.79
C LYS A 318 -1.70 24.57 -21.20
N GLY A 319 -1.89 24.31 -22.50
CA GLY A 319 -2.88 23.33 -22.97
C GLY A 319 -2.38 21.88 -22.92
N HIS A 320 -1.07 21.66 -23.06
CA HIS A 320 -0.45 20.33 -23.11
C HIS A 320 -0.46 19.61 -21.74
N PHE A 321 -0.55 20.38 -20.66
CA PHE A 321 -0.57 19.88 -19.28
C PHE A 321 -2.00 19.85 -18.70
N GLY A 322 -3.01 19.90 -19.56
CA GLY A 322 -4.42 19.70 -19.24
C GLY A 322 -5.10 20.83 -18.46
N GLN A 323 -6.33 20.55 -18.07
CA GLN A 323 -7.12 21.35 -17.13
C GLN A 323 -7.64 20.46 -16.01
N LEU A 324 -7.49 20.90 -14.76
CA LEU A 324 -8.03 20.26 -13.57
C LEU A 324 -9.10 21.15 -12.94
N ALA A 325 -10.20 20.55 -12.46
CA ALA A 325 -11.07 21.19 -11.48
C ALA A 325 -11.07 20.41 -10.16
N VAL A 326 -10.90 21.10 -9.04
CA VAL A 326 -11.08 20.55 -7.69
C VAL A 326 -12.43 21.02 -7.15
N ILE A 327 -13.31 20.08 -6.81
CA ILE A 327 -14.73 20.32 -6.54
C ILE A 327 -15.05 19.87 -5.11
N GLY A 328 -15.58 20.80 -4.32
CA GLY A 328 -15.85 20.60 -2.90
C GLY A 328 -16.03 21.91 -2.16
N GLY A 329 -15.56 21.99 -0.92
CA GLY A 329 -15.58 23.23 -0.14
C GLY A 329 -16.98 23.78 0.12
N ASN A 330 -17.74 23.08 0.97
CA ASN A 330 -18.98 23.56 1.53
C ASN A 330 -18.73 24.60 2.66
N VAL A 331 -19.78 25.13 3.28
CA VAL A 331 -19.68 26.17 4.32
C VAL A 331 -18.78 25.70 5.47
N GLY A 332 -17.74 26.49 5.77
CA GLY A 332 -16.72 26.16 6.79
C GLY A 332 -15.60 25.22 6.32
N MET A 333 -15.69 24.64 5.11
CA MET A 333 -14.74 23.65 4.59
C MET A 333 -14.05 24.05 3.28
N THR A 334 -14.20 25.31 2.85
CA THR A 334 -13.59 25.87 1.62
C THR A 334 -12.06 25.77 1.55
N GLY A 335 -11.37 25.55 2.67
CA GLY A 335 -9.93 25.27 2.70
C GLY A 335 -9.52 23.96 2.04
N ALA A 336 -10.35 22.91 2.11
CA ALA A 336 -10.01 21.58 1.59
C ALA A 336 -9.72 21.56 0.07
N PRO A 337 -10.60 22.06 -0.83
CA PRO A 337 -10.28 22.07 -2.26
C PRO A 337 -9.15 23.05 -2.62
N LEU A 338 -8.89 24.09 -1.80
CA LEU A 338 -7.73 24.97 -1.96
C LEU A 338 -6.42 24.21 -1.75
N LEU A 339 -6.32 23.33 -0.73
CA LEU A 339 -5.11 22.52 -0.50
C LEU A 339 -4.77 21.62 -1.70
N GLY A 340 -5.78 20.92 -2.23
CA GLY A 340 -5.62 20.08 -3.43
C GLY A 340 -5.27 20.89 -4.69
N ALA A 341 -5.94 22.03 -4.91
CA ALA A 341 -5.69 22.88 -6.06
C ALA A 341 -4.29 23.52 -6.05
N ARG A 342 -3.81 23.96 -4.87
CA ARG A 342 -2.44 24.45 -4.66
C ARG A 342 -1.42 23.35 -4.94
N ALA A 343 -1.63 22.13 -4.41
CA ALA A 343 -0.78 20.99 -4.73
C ALA A 343 -0.71 20.75 -6.24
N ALA A 344 -1.84 20.80 -6.94
CA ALA A 344 -1.90 20.57 -8.38
C ALA A 344 -1.10 21.59 -9.23
N LEU A 345 -1.02 22.85 -8.82
CA LEU A 345 -0.12 23.84 -9.43
C LEU A 345 1.35 23.44 -9.26
N TYR A 346 1.74 22.92 -8.10
CA TYR A 346 3.13 22.55 -7.82
C TYR A 346 3.59 21.27 -8.52
N LEU A 347 2.67 20.37 -8.89
CA LEU A 347 2.92 19.25 -9.81
C LEU A 347 2.71 19.64 -11.29
N GLY A 348 2.47 20.92 -11.56
CA GLY A 348 2.53 21.53 -12.89
C GLY A 348 1.39 21.16 -13.84
N ALA A 349 0.16 21.00 -13.33
CA ALA A 349 -1.04 21.00 -14.15
C ALA A 349 -1.17 22.33 -14.91
N GLY A 350 -1.62 22.29 -16.17
CA GLY A 350 -1.58 23.44 -17.08
C GLY A 350 -2.55 24.57 -16.73
N ARG A 351 -3.69 24.22 -16.14
CA ARG A 351 -4.72 25.12 -15.59
C ARG A 351 -5.43 24.42 -14.43
N VAL A 352 -5.69 25.14 -13.35
CA VAL A 352 -6.39 24.62 -12.17
C VAL A 352 -7.56 25.53 -11.81
N HIS A 353 -8.75 24.95 -11.76
CA HIS A 353 -10.00 25.57 -11.32
C HIS A 353 -10.43 25.01 -9.96
N ILE A 354 -11.22 25.78 -9.22
CA ILE A 354 -11.96 25.30 -8.05
C ILE A 354 -13.45 25.51 -8.27
N GLY A 355 -14.25 24.46 -8.01
CA GLY A 355 -15.70 24.49 -8.00
C GLY A 355 -16.21 24.38 -6.56
N PHE A 356 -16.56 25.50 -5.95
CA PHE A 356 -17.09 25.53 -4.59
C PHE A 356 -18.58 25.19 -4.54
N LEU A 357 -18.99 24.41 -3.54
CA LEU A 357 -20.40 24.21 -3.19
C LEU A 357 -20.95 25.38 -2.34
N ALA A 358 -20.10 26.06 -1.56
CA ALA A 358 -20.52 27.19 -0.74
C ALA A 358 -20.78 28.46 -1.55
N ASP A 359 -21.96 29.08 -1.39
CA ASP A 359 -22.31 30.38 -2.01
C ASP A 359 -21.38 31.53 -1.57
N ASN A 360 -20.82 31.45 -0.35
CA ASN A 360 -19.93 32.45 0.22
C ASN A 360 -18.43 32.11 0.06
N ALA A 361 -18.09 31.37 -0.99
CA ALA A 361 -16.71 30.97 -1.27
C ALA A 361 -15.75 32.16 -1.56
N PRO A 362 -14.43 32.00 -1.35
CA PRO A 362 -13.45 33.03 -1.68
C PRO A 362 -13.45 33.39 -3.17
N ALA A 363 -13.47 34.68 -3.49
CA ALA A 363 -13.41 35.16 -4.87
C ALA A 363 -12.01 35.03 -5.52
N ALA A 364 -10.96 34.93 -4.70
CA ALA A 364 -9.57 34.73 -5.12
C ALA A 364 -8.77 34.06 -3.99
N ASP A 365 -7.71 33.34 -4.34
CA ASP A 365 -6.67 32.91 -3.41
C ASP A 365 -5.56 33.98 -3.40
N LEU A 366 -5.35 34.62 -2.25
CA LEU A 366 -4.36 35.69 -2.09
C LEU A 366 -2.90 35.18 -2.02
N VAL A 367 -2.70 33.87 -1.85
CA VAL A 367 -1.37 33.23 -1.86
C VAL A 367 -1.05 32.66 -3.24
N HIS A 368 -2.07 32.18 -3.97
CA HIS A 368 -1.95 31.56 -5.28
C HIS A 368 -2.98 32.13 -6.29
N PRO A 369 -2.78 33.36 -6.77
CA PRO A 369 -3.68 34.03 -7.72
C PRO A 369 -3.73 33.36 -9.11
N GLU A 370 -2.93 32.33 -9.35
CA GLU A 370 -3.00 31.48 -10.54
C GLU A 370 -4.24 30.56 -10.56
N LEU A 371 -4.91 30.37 -9.42
CA LEU A 371 -6.09 29.53 -9.26
C LEU A 371 -7.37 30.23 -9.76
N MET A 372 -8.20 29.51 -10.51
CA MET A 372 -9.46 30.02 -11.04
C MET A 372 -10.64 29.57 -10.18
N LEU A 373 -11.04 30.43 -9.23
CA LEU A 373 -12.07 30.13 -8.22
C LEU A 373 -13.48 30.44 -8.73
N HIS A 374 -14.39 29.46 -8.68
CA HIS A 374 -15.76 29.57 -9.16
C HIS A 374 -16.76 28.85 -8.23
N PRO A 375 -18.03 29.27 -8.17
CA PRO A 375 -19.12 28.39 -7.75
C PRO A 375 -19.19 27.18 -8.68
N VAL A 376 -19.48 25.98 -8.15
CA VAL A 376 -19.43 24.71 -8.90
C VAL A 376 -20.28 24.73 -10.18
N ALA A 377 -21.45 25.37 -10.15
CA ALA A 377 -22.34 25.55 -11.30
C ALA A 377 -21.77 26.39 -12.47
N ARG A 378 -20.59 27.01 -12.30
CA ARG A 378 -19.86 27.74 -13.37
C ARG A 378 -18.61 27.01 -13.86
N VAL A 379 -18.27 25.84 -13.31
CA VAL A 379 -17.14 25.03 -13.78
C VAL A 379 -17.53 24.31 -15.06
N ALA A 380 -16.77 24.52 -16.14
CA ALA A 380 -16.97 23.84 -17.41
C ALA A 380 -16.45 22.38 -17.36
N ILE A 381 -17.20 21.50 -16.67
CA ILE A 381 -16.84 20.09 -16.42
C ILE A 381 -16.35 19.37 -17.69
N GLY A 382 -17.13 19.42 -18.78
CA GLY A 382 -16.79 18.77 -20.05
C GLY A 382 -15.63 19.40 -20.85
N ALA A 383 -14.97 20.42 -20.30
CA ALA A 383 -13.71 20.96 -20.83
C ALA A 383 -12.49 20.58 -19.97
N MET A 384 -12.68 19.88 -18.84
CA MET A 384 -11.59 19.44 -17.97
C MET A 384 -10.93 18.17 -18.50
N SER A 385 -9.64 18.02 -18.22
CA SER A 385 -8.87 16.79 -18.48
C SER A 385 -8.96 15.81 -17.30
N ALA A 386 -9.05 16.36 -16.08
CA ALA A 386 -9.38 15.60 -14.89
C ALA A 386 -10.21 16.41 -13.89
N LEU A 387 -10.86 15.71 -12.98
CA LEU A 387 -11.65 16.25 -11.88
C LEU A 387 -11.17 15.63 -10.56
N VAL A 388 -11.16 16.40 -9.49
CA VAL A 388 -11.08 15.89 -8.10
C VAL A 388 -12.38 16.28 -7.43
N ALA A 389 -13.12 15.33 -6.88
CA ALA A 389 -14.36 15.58 -6.13
C ALA A 389 -14.29 14.92 -4.76
N GLY A 390 -14.61 15.68 -3.71
CA GLY A 390 -14.59 15.16 -2.33
C GLY A 390 -14.11 16.13 -1.26
N PRO A 391 -12.98 16.86 -1.45
CA PRO A 391 -12.40 17.74 -0.44
C PRO A 391 -13.40 18.70 0.21
N GLY A 392 -13.84 18.37 1.43
CA GLY A 392 -14.78 19.15 2.22
C GLY A 392 -16.12 19.48 1.54
N MET A 393 -16.67 18.60 0.69
CA MET A 393 -17.98 18.84 0.07
C MET A 393 -19.18 18.66 1.00
N GLY A 394 -18.97 18.03 2.17
CA GLY A 394 -20.06 17.58 3.04
C GLY A 394 -20.81 16.37 2.50
N THR A 395 -21.70 15.81 3.30
CA THR A 395 -22.48 14.60 2.95
C THR A 395 -23.97 14.90 2.84
N GLY A 396 -24.33 16.06 2.28
CA GLY A 396 -25.71 16.52 2.15
C GLY A 396 -26.35 16.14 0.81
N THR A 397 -27.62 16.52 0.63
CA THR A 397 -28.35 16.34 -0.63
C THR A 397 -27.83 17.26 -1.74
N ASP A 398 -27.28 18.41 -1.37
CA ASP A 398 -26.47 19.30 -2.22
C ASP A 398 -25.22 18.60 -2.75
N SER A 399 -24.51 17.88 -1.88
CA SER A 399 -23.30 17.12 -2.21
C SER A 399 -23.61 15.96 -3.17
N ALA A 400 -24.73 15.25 -2.95
CA ALA A 400 -25.21 14.22 -3.87
C ALA A 400 -25.60 14.80 -5.24
N ALA A 401 -26.42 15.86 -5.29
CA ALA A 401 -26.82 16.51 -6.54
C ALA A 401 -25.63 17.10 -7.32
N ALA A 402 -24.60 17.59 -6.63
CA ALA A 402 -23.35 18.02 -7.26
C ALA A 402 -22.59 16.84 -7.90
N LEU A 403 -22.55 15.67 -7.26
CA LEU A 403 -21.94 14.45 -7.82
C LEU A 403 -22.74 13.88 -8.99
N GLU A 404 -24.08 13.92 -8.96
CA GLU A 404 -24.92 13.57 -10.11
C GLU A 404 -24.64 14.47 -11.32
N THR A 405 -24.67 15.80 -11.10
CA THR A 405 -24.38 16.80 -12.12
C THR A 405 -22.98 16.63 -12.72
N LEU A 406 -21.99 16.34 -11.87
CA LEU A 406 -20.62 16.06 -12.28
C LEU A 406 -20.53 14.80 -13.15
N LEU A 407 -21.21 13.72 -12.76
CA LEU A 407 -21.23 12.46 -13.50
C LEU A 407 -21.86 12.65 -14.88
N ASP A 408 -23.04 13.24 -14.97
CA ASP A 408 -23.74 13.44 -16.24
C ASP A 408 -23.00 14.40 -17.17
N ALA A 409 -22.41 15.47 -16.64
CA ALA A 409 -21.57 16.38 -17.43
C ALA A 409 -20.23 15.76 -17.86
N SER A 410 -19.73 14.75 -17.14
CA SER A 410 -18.54 13.98 -17.53
C SER A 410 -18.86 12.95 -18.61
N LEU A 411 -20.03 12.32 -18.55
CA LEU A 411 -20.53 11.38 -19.57
C LEU A 411 -20.94 12.08 -20.87
N ALA A 412 -21.42 13.32 -20.79
CA ALA A 412 -21.76 14.15 -21.95
C ALA A 412 -20.54 14.84 -22.62
N ALA A 413 -19.33 14.70 -22.05
CA ALA A 413 -18.13 15.33 -22.58
C ALA A 413 -17.58 14.58 -23.81
N GLY A 414 -17.19 15.32 -24.85
CA GLY A 414 -16.63 14.72 -26.08
C GLY A 414 -15.32 13.94 -25.86
N THR A 415 -14.58 14.29 -24.81
CA THR A 415 -13.55 13.44 -24.19
C THR A 415 -13.83 13.44 -22.68
N PRO A 416 -14.28 12.31 -22.08
CA PRO A 416 -14.56 12.28 -20.65
C PRO A 416 -13.31 12.54 -19.79
N PRO A 417 -13.41 13.35 -18.73
CA PRO A 417 -12.30 13.55 -17.80
C PRO A 417 -12.00 12.30 -16.99
N ALA A 418 -10.77 12.18 -16.48
CA ALA A 418 -10.46 11.25 -15.39
C ALA A 418 -10.94 11.81 -14.05
N LEU A 419 -11.46 10.96 -13.16
CA LEU A 419 -12.04 11.39 -11.87
C LEU A 419 -11.20 10.87 -10.70
N VAL A 420 -10.85 11.75 -9.76
CA VAL A 420 -10.45 11.39 -8.40
C VAL A 420 -11.63 11.59 -7.46
N LEU A 421 -11.96 10.54 -6.71
CA LEU A 421 -12.99 10.57 -5.66
C LEU A 421 -12.30 10.42 -4.30
N ASP A 422 -12.49 11.39 -3.42
CA ASP A 422 -11.92 11.42 -2.06
C ASP A 422 -12.98 11.76 -1.00
N ALA A 423 -12.61 11.61 0.28
CA ALA A 423 -13.26 12.20 1.44
C ALA A 423 -14.80 12.08 1.41
N ASP A 424 -15.50 13.22 1.41
CA ASP A 424 -16.96 13.25 1.48
C ASP A 424 -17.65 12.68 0.24
N ALA A 425 -17.03 12.72 -0.95
CA ALA A 425 -17.60 12.06 -2.12
C ALA A 425 -17.68 10.54 -1.94
N LEU A 426 -16.66 9.95 -1.32
CA LEU A 426 -16.66 8.53 -0.96
C LEU A 426 -17.71 8.23 0.14
N ASN A 427 -17.96 9.16 1.05
CA ASN A 427 -18.99 9.01 2.09
C ASN A 427 -20.41 9.10 1.52
N VAL A 428 -20.68 10.04 0.60
CA VAL A 428 -21.96 10.14 -0.13
C VAL A 428 -22.19 8.87 -0.97
N LEU A 429 -21.18 8.42 -1.72
CA LEU A 429 -21.25 7.22 -2.55
C LEU A 429 -21.33 5.90 -1.74
N ALA A 430 -20.95 5.91 -0.47
CA ALA A 430 -21.20 4.78 0.44
C ALA A 430 -22.63 4.77 1.02
N ALA A 431 -23.31 5.93 1.05
CA ALA A 431 -24.68 6.06 1.54
C ALA A 431 -25.73 5.90 0.43
N ASP A 432 -25.47 6.44 -0.77
CA ASP A 432 -26.36 6.34 -1.92
C ASP A 432 -25.93 5.19 -2.87
N ALA A 433 -26.59 4.05 -2.71
CA ALA A 433 -26.37 2.88 -3.55
C ALA A 433 -26.81 3.06 -5.02
N ALA A 434 -27.76 3.96 -5.32
CA ALA A 434 -28.21 4.22 -6.68
C ALA A 434 -27.19 5.07 -7.43
N LEU A 435 -26.70 6.14 -6.79
CA LEU A 435 -25.62 6.96 -7.34
C LEU A 435 -24.31 6.17 -7.47
N ALA A 436 -23.96 5.35 -6.47
CA ALA A 436 -22.84 4.40 -6.56
C ALA A 436 -22.95 3.49 -7.79
N ALA A 437 -24.13 2.91 -8.04
CA ALA A 437 -24.36 2.05 -9.21
C ALA A 437 -24.16 2.82 -10.53
N ARG A 438 -24.57 4.09 -10.62
CA ARG A 438 -24.31 4.96 -11.78
C ARG A 438 -22.81 5.17 -12.01
N PHE A 439 -22.04 5.49 -10.96
CA PHE A 439 -20.57 5.62 -11.07
C PHE A 439 -19.89 4.32 -11.50
N ILE A 440 -20.26 3.17 -10.93
CA ILE A 440 -19.70 1.85 -11.27
C ILE A 440 -20.06 1.42 -12.71
N ALA A 441 -21.23 1.84 -13.21
CA ALA A 441 -21.67 1.59 -14.59
C ALA A 441 -21.06 2.56 -15.62
N SER A 442 -20.55 3.73 -15.18
CA SER A 442 -20.15 4.84 -16.05
C SER A 442 -19.03 4.53 -17.05
N GLY A 443 -18.14 3.59 -16.72
CA GLY A 443 -16.92 3.31 -17.51
C GLY A 443 -15.85 4.41 -17.46
N LEU A 444 -16.02 5.44 -16.62
CA LEU A 444 -15.07 6.55 -16.48
C LEU A 444 -13.76 6.10 -15.83
N GLY A 445 -12.66 6.76 -16.19
CA GLY A 445 -11.34 6.55 -15.60
C GLY A 445 -11.26 7.08 -14.16
N MET A 446 -11.64 6.24 -13.20
CA MET A 446 -11.74 6.61 -11.77
C MET A 446 -10.52 6.20 -10.92
N VAL A 447 -10.15 7.07 -9.99
CA VAL A 447 -9.28 6.79 -8.84
C VAL A 447 -10.04 7.11 -7.56
N LEU A 448 -10.29 6.11 -6.71
CA LEU A 448 -10.84 6.30 -5.37
C LEU A 448 -9.68 6.36 -4.36
N THR A 449 -9.74 7.28 -3.40
CA THR A 449 -8.64 7.52 -2.45
C THR A 449 -9.01 7.28 -0.97
N PRO A 450 -9.69 6.18 -0.59
CA PRO A 450 -10.24 6.01 0.77
C PRO A 450 -9.17 5.84 1.85
N HIS A 451 -9.38 6.48 3.00
CA HIS A 451 -8.81 6.04 4.28
C HIS A 451 -9.60 4.83 4.86
N PRO A 452 -9.11 4.12 5.90
CA PRO A 452 -9.70 2.84 6.32
C PRO A 452 -11.18 2.90 6.73
N LEU A 453 -11.69 4.05 7.20
CA LEU A 453 -13.11 4.23 7.53
C LEU A 453 -14.00 4.44 6.30
N GLU A 454 -13.54 5.18 5.29
CA GLU A 454 -14.21 5.25 3.97
C GLU A 454 -14.20 3.87 3.30
N ALA A 455 -13.07 3.18 3.31
CA ALA A 455 -12.94 1.83 2.75
C ALA A 455 -13.92 0.85 3.42
N ALA A 456 -14.06 0.91 4.74
CA ALA A 456 -15.01 0.10 5.51
C ALA A 456 -16.46 0.42 5.10
N ARG A 457 -16.83 1.70 4.98
CA ARG A 457 -18.15 2.15 4.50
C ARG A 457 -18.44 1.67 3.07
N LEU A 458 -17.52 1.90 2.13
CA LEU A 458 -17.63 1.50 0.71
C LEU A 458 -17.72 -0.02 0.51
N LEU A 459 -17.13 -0.81 1.40
CA LEU A 459 -17.24 -2.28 1.41
C LEU A 459 -18.52 -2.77 2.09
N GLY A 460 -19.00 -2.07 3.13
CA GLY A 460 -20.06 -2.54 4.02
C GLY A 460 -19.54 -3.40 5.17
N THR A 461 -18.36 -3.09 5.71
CA THR A 461 -17.70 -3.81 6.81
C THR A 461 -17.15 -2.83 7.86
N HIS A 462 -16.38 -3.33 8.84
CA HIS A 462 -15.72 -2.58 9.90
C HIS A 462 -14.25 -2.28 9.59
N VAL A 463 -13.73 -1.18 10.14
CA VAL A 463 -12.31 -0.78 10.01
C VAL A 463 -11.34 -1.89 10.43
N ALA A 464 -11.69 -2.68 11.45
CA ALA A 464 -10.88 -3.80 11.91
C ALA A 464 -10.68 -4.90 10.83
N GLU A 465 -11.66 -5.11 9.95
CA GLU A 465 -11.50 -6.05 8.84
C GLU A 465 -10.63 -5.48 7.72
N VAL A 466 -10.84 -4.20 7.40
CA VAL A 466 -9.99 -3.48 6.42
C VAL A 466 -8.53 -3.50 6.85
N GLN A 467 -8.26 -3.21 8.13
CA GLN A 467 -6.90 -3.22 8.67
C GLN A 467 -6.33 -4.65 8.79
N ARG A 468 -7.16 -5.68 9.08
CA ARG A 468 -6.73 -7.08 9.17
C ARG A 468 -6.15 -7.60 7.85
N ASP A 469 -6.76 -7.26 6.72
CA ASP A 469 -6.22 -7.55 5.39
C ASP A 469 -6.48 -6.39 4.42
N ARG A 470 -5.51 -5.48 4.35
CA ARG A 470 -5.55 -4.30 3.49
C ARG A 470 -5.34 -4.64 2.02
N LEU A 471 -4.61 -5.70 1.70
CA LEU A 471 -4.32 -6.11 0.31
C LEU A 471 -5.59 -6.65 -0.34
N ALA A 472 -6.30 -7.57 0.33
CA ALA A 472 -7.59 -8.06 -0.14
C ALA A 472 -8.66 -6.96 -0.14
N SER A 473 -8.67 -6.07 0.84
CA SER A 473 -9.62 -4.95 0.91
C SER A 473 -9.45 -3.96 -0.26
N ALA A 474 -8.21 -3.55 -0.55
CA ALA A 474 -7.92 -2.67 -1.70
C ALA A 474 -8.26 -3.33 -3.03
N ARG A 475 -7.94 -4.63 -3.20
CA ARG A 475 -8.28 -5.41 -4.40
C ARG A 475 -9.80 -5.54 -4.57
N THR A 476 -10.53 -5.86 -3.50
CA THR A 476 -12.00 -6.00 -3.52
C THR A 476 -12.69 -4.69 -3.86
N LEU A 477 -12.21 -3.56 -3.33
CA LEU A 477 -12.68 -2.23 -3.72
C LEU A 477 -12.41 -1.96 -5.21
N ALA A 478 -11.20 -2.21 -5.70
CA ALA A 478 -10.84 -1.96 -7.10
C ALA A 478 -11.70 -2.78 -8.08
N THR A 479 -11.96 -4.05 -7.77
CA THR A 479 -12.88 -4.91 -8.53
C THR A 479 -14.33 -4.41 -8.48
N ARG A 480 -14.84 -4.09 -7.29
CA ARG A 480 -16.24 -3.65 -7.09
C ARG A 480 -16.52 -2.30 -7.75
N TRP A 481 -15.58 -1.37 -7.65
CA TRP A 481 -15.72 0.00 -8.17
C TRP A 481 -15.23 0.17 -9.61
N ARG A 482 -14.60 -0.87 -10.19
CA ARG A 482 -13.96 -0.85 -11.53
C ARG A 482 -12.97 0.31 -11.70
N ALA A 483 -12.32 0.67 -10.59
CA ALA A 483 -11.51 1.87 -10.45
C ALA A 483 -10.14 1.52 -9.88
N VAL A 484 -9.18 2.44 -10.01
CA VAL A 484 -7.95 2.40 -9.21
C VAL A 484 -8.30 2.80 -7.78
N VAL A 485 -7.75 2.11 -6.79
CA VAL A 485 -8.01 2.37 -5.37
C VAL A 485 -6.70 2.62 -4.64
N VAL A 486 -6.62 3.77 -3.98
CA VAL A 486 -5.53 4.18 -3.09
C VAL A 486 -6.02 4.07 -1.65
N LEU A 487 -5.76 2.92 -1.01
CA LEU A 487 -6.13 2.66 0.38
C LEU A 487 -5.11 3.32 1.34
N LYS A 488 -5.39 4.58 1.71
CA LYS A 488 -4.55 5.45 2.52
C LYS A 488 -4.23 4.82 3.90
N GLY A 489 -2.99 4.96 4.37
CA GLY A 489 -2.54 4.47 5.68
C GLY A 489 -1.05 4.06 5.70
N SER A 490 -0.53 3.63 6.86
CA SER A 490 0.88 3.21 7.01
C SER A 490 1.21 2.04 6.08
N GLY A 491 1.99 2.29 5.03
CA GLY A 491 2.02 1.43 3.84
C GLY A 491 0.75 1.62 3.03
N THR A 492 0.70 2.62 2.15
CA THR A 492 -0.50 2.92 1.35
C THR A 492 -0.56 1.99 0.15
N ILE A 493 -1.73 1.41 -0.12
CA ILE A 493 -1.88 0.37 -1.15
C ILE A 493 -2.58 0.95 -2.38
N VAL A 494 -1.97 0.80 -3.55
CA VAL A 494 -2.58 1.12 -4.85
C VAL A 494 -2.96 -0.18 -5.56
N ALA A 495 -4.25 -0.37 -5.83
CA ALA A 495 -4.78 -1.52 -6.57
C ALA A 495 -5.52 -1.05 -7.82
N GLY A 496 -5.27 -1.69 -8.97
CA GLY A 496 -6.07 -1.48 -10.19
C GLY A 496 -7.23 -2.46 -10.30
N PRO A 497 -8.25 -2.17 -11.13
CA PRO A 497 -9.40 -3.04 -11.29
C PRO A 497 -9.01 -4.31 -12.05
N CYS A 498 -9.35 -5.49 -11.51
CA CYS A 498 -9.28 -6.72 -12.30
C CYS A 498 -10.48 -6.77 -13.27
N MET A 499 -10.23 -6.44 -14.54
CA MET A 499 -11.17 -6.70 -15.62
C MET A 499 -11.36 -8.22 -15.74
N PRO A 500 -12.56 -8.77 -15.48
CA PRO A 500 -12.79 -10.19 -15.72
C PRO A 500 -12.69 -10.46 -17.22
N SER A 501 -12.10 -11.59 -17.61
CA SER A 501 -12.22 -12.08 -18.97
C SER A 501 -13.71 -12.29 -19.28
N MET A 502 -14.22 -11.64 -20.33
CA MET A 502 -15.60 -11.90 -20.75
C MET A 502 -15.72 -13.38 -21.14
N PRO A 503 -16.71 -14.11 -20.60
CA PRO A 503 -16.96 -15.47 -21.04
C PRO A 503 -17.35 -15.45 -22.52
N SER A 504 -16.65 -16.22 -23.34
CA SER A 504 -16.96 -16.39 -24.76
C SER A 504 -18.44 -16.75 -24.90
N MET A 505 -19.21 -15.96 -25.66
CA MET A 505 -20.61 -16.31 -25.93
C MET A 505 -20.66 -17.69 -26.58
N PRO A 506 -21.51 -18.62 -26.10
CA PRO A 506 -21.66 -19.92 -26.73
C PRO A 506 -22.21 -19.73 -28.14
N SER A 507 -21.51 -20.30 -29.13
CA SER A 507 -21.92 -20.27 -30.54
C SER A 507 -23.37 -20.76 -30.67
N MET A 508 -24.23 -19.97 -31.33
CA MET A 508 -25.60 -20.40 -31.56
C MET A 508 -25.62 -21.71 -32.38
N PRO A 509 -26.42 -22.71 -31.98
CA PRO A 509 -26.54 -23.94 -32.74
C PRO A 509 -27.20 -23.66 -34.10
N SER A 510 -26.62 -24.21 -35.16
CA SER A 510 -27.16 -24.11 -36.52
C SER A 510 -28.60 -24.62 -36.59
N ALA A 511 -29.48 -23.87 -37.27
CA ALA A 511 -30.88 -24.23 -37.40
C ALA A 511 -31.07 -25.56 -38.14
N PRO A 512 -31.89 -26.51 -37.62
CA PRO A 512 -32.18 -27.76 -38.30
C PRO A 512 -33.10 -27.54 -39.49
N SER A 513 -32.81 -28.20 -40.62
CA SER A 513 -33.60 -28.11 -41.85
C SER A 513 -34.69 -29.18 -41.93
N THR A 514 -35.96 -28.78 -41.90
CA THR A 514 -37.10 -29.63 -42.28
C THR A 514 -38.10 -28.89 -43.17
N SER A 515 -38.66 -29.62 -44.13
CA SER A 515 -39.62 -29.15 -45.14
C SER A 515 -41.08 -29.27 -44.66
N PRO A 516 -42.04 -28.57 -45.29
CA PRO A 516 -43.37 -28.36 -44.70
C PRO A 516 -44.38 -29.48 -45.00
N THR A 517 -45.33 -29.67 -44.08
CA THR A 517 -46.63 -30.31 -44.31
C THR A 517 -47.75 -29.45 -43.71
N SER A 518 -48.92 -29.49 -44.35
CA SER A 518 -50.04 -28.55 -44.13
C SER A 518 -51.29 -29.30 -43.56
N PRO A 519 -52.47 -28.68 -43.37
CA PRO A 519 -53.03 -28.56 -42.02
C PRO A 519 -54.38 -29.27 -41.81
N THR A 520 -54.83 -29.32 -40.55
CA THR A 520 -56.22 -29.62 -40.18
C THR A 520 -56.75 -28.56 -39.20
N SER A 521 -58.05 -28.24 -39.35
CA SER A 521 -58.72 -27.10 -38.69
C SER A 521 -59.91 -27.60 -37.82
N PRO A 522 -60.94 -26.80 -37.42
CA PRO A 522 -61.17 -26.55 -35.99
C PRO A 522 -62.60 -26.91 -35.50
N THR A 523 -62.91 -26.70 -34.21
CA THR A 523 -64.14 -26.00 -33.74
C THR A 523 -64.16 -25.77 -32.19
N PRO A 524 -65.01 -24.86 -31.66
CA PRO A 524 -65.07 -24.43 -30.24
C PRO A 524 -66.47 -24.79 -29.62
N PRO A 525 -67.13 -24.03 -28.70
CA PRO A 525 -66.73 -23.00 -27.71
C PRO A 525 -67.31 -23.26 -26.28
N THR A 526 -67.16 -22.32 -25.32
CA THR A 526 -68.31 -21.77 -24.53
C THR A 526 -67.96 -20.55 -23.65
N SER A 527 -68.96 -19.70 -23.44
CA SER A 527 -69.10 -18.56 -22.51
C SER A 527 -70.62 -18.43 -22.20
N PRO A 528 -71.20 -17.51 -21.39
CA PRO A 528 -70.72 -16.24 -20.80
C PRO A 528 -70.92 -16.18 -19.24
N THR A 529 -70.83 -15.05 -18.50
CA THR A 529 -71.79 -13.91 -18.40
C THR A 529 -71.19 -12.63 -17.75
N SER A 530 -71.89 -11.50 -17.89
CA SER A 530 -71.63 -10.16 -17.29
C SER A 530 -72.89 -9.68 -16.50
N PRO A 531 -73.07 -8.44 -15.96
CA PRO A 531 -72.29 -7.17 -16.00
C PRO A 531 -71.81 -6.73 -14.57
N THR A 532 -71.72 -5.49 -14.03
CA THR A 532 -72.21 -4.11 -14.36
C THR A 532 -71.42 -3.01 -13.62
N SER A 533 -71.63 -1.73 -13.99
CA SER A 533 -71.16 -0.47 -13.34
C SER A 533 -72.39 0.36 -12.86
N PRO A 534 -72.40 1.69 -12.49
CA PRO A 534 -71.39 2.78 -12.66
C PRO A 534 -71.27 3.93 -11.59
N THR A 535 -70.28 4.83 -11.81
CA THR A 535 -70.24 6.31 -11.55
C THR A 535 -70.18 6.98 -10.15
N SER A 536 -69.42 8.08 -10.10
CA SER A 536 -69.21 9.08 -9.03
C SER A 536 -70.25 10.25 -9.05
N PRO A 537 -70.20 11.27 -8.15
CA PRO A 537 -69.49 12.53 -8.47
C PRO A 537 -68.87 13.30 -7.24
N THR A 538 -68.76 14.64 -7.35
CA THR A 538 -67.76 15.55 -6.74
C THR A 538 -68.18 16.40 -5.51
N SER A 539 -67.17 17.10 -4.94
CA SER A 539 -67.11 18.21 -3.93
C SER A 539 -68.02 19.45 -4.24
N PRO A 540 -68.10 20.57 -3.44
CA PRO A 540 -67.01 21.25 -2.67
C PRO A 540 -67.39 22.07 -1.39
N THR A 541 -66.46 22.96 -0.97
CA THR A 541 -66.56 24.20 -0.13
C THR A 541 -66.46 24.21 1.41
N SER A 542 -65.67 25.19 1.89
CA SER A 542 -65.48 25.70 3.28
C SER A 542 -66.34 26.99 3.50
N PRO A 543 -66.25 27.86 4.56
CA PRO A 543 -65.07 28.25 5.40
C PRO A 543 -65.36 28.63 6.89
N THR A 544 -64.42 29.37 7.51
CA THR A 544 -64.48 30.21 8.75
C THR A 544 -63.99 29.66 10.11
N SER A 545 -63.50 30.60 10.93
CA SER A 545 -62.96 30.52 12.31
C SER A 545 -63.65 31.67 13.13
N PRO A 546 -63.27 32.16 14.34
CA PRO A 546 -61.99 32.09 15.08
C PRO A 546 -62.12 31.99 16.64
N THR A 547 -61.19 32.61 17.39
CA THR A 547 -61.05 32.74 18.87
C THR A 547 -60.47 31.51 19.58
N SER A 548 -59.58 31.61 20.58
CA SER A 548 -58.97 32.75 21.32
C SER A 548 -57.46 32.46 21.56
N SER A 549 -56.61 33.19 22.32
CA SER A 549 -56.77 34.26 23.34
C SER A 549 -55.51 35.19 23.40
N ALA A 550 -55.11 35.63 24.61
CA ALA A 550 -53.88 36.38 24.95
C ALA A 550 -53.36 35.86 26.33
N SER A 551 -52.18 36.17 26.90
CA SER A 551 -51.68 37.54 27.20
C SER A 551 -50.22 37.56 27.76
N SER A 552 -49.61 38.74 27.74
CA SER A 552 -48.63 39.29 28.72
C SER A 552 -47.16 38.82 28.80
N ALA A 553 -46.28 39.83 28.73
CA ALA A 553 -44.93 39.93 29.34
C ALA A 553 -45.01 41.01 30.48
N PRO A 554 -43.94 41.62 31.06
CA PRO A 554 -42.47 41.47 30.89
C PRO A 554 -41.64 41.53 32.21
N SER A 555 -40.30 41.70 32.10
CA SER A 555 -39.35 42.34 33.06
C SER A 555 -38.99 41.63 34.39
N ALA A 556 -37.91 41.95 35.13
CA ALA A 556 -36.54 42.42 34.79
C ALA A 556 -35.62 42.50 36.06
N SER A 557 -34.32 42.17 35.94
CA SER A 557 -33.18 42.52 36.86
C SER A 557 -31.87 41.95 36.26
N SER A 558 -30.73 42.64 36.07
CA SER A 558 -29.86 43.50 36.91
C SER A 558 -29.05 42.71 37.96
N ALA A 559 -27.72 42.81 38.12
CA ALA A 559 -26.64 43.52 37.38
C ALA A 559 -25.27 42.84 37.80
N SER A 560 -24.03 43.37 37.76
CA SER A 560 -23.41 44.69 37.43
C SER A 560 -21.87 44.55 37.31
N SER A 561 -21.22 45.42 36.51
CA SER A 561 -19.78 45.81 36.62
C SER A 561 -18.70 44.76 36.22
N ALA A 562 -17.46 45.11 35.86
CA ALA A 562 -16.80 46.43 35.83
C ALA A 562 -15.92 46.64 34.56
N SER A 563 -15.60 47.90 34.28
CA SER A 563 -14.77 48.38 33.16
C SER A 563 -13.27 48.47 33.48
N SER A 564 -12.41 48.44 32.46
CA SER A 564 -11.24 49.32 32.32
C SER A 564 -10.73 49.33 30.87
N ALA A 565 -10.16 50.45 30.42
CA ALA A 565 -9.68 50.62 29.04
C ALA A 565 -8.50 51.61 28.95
N SER A 566 -7.47 51.22 28.20
CA SER A 566 -6.43 52.08 27.61
C SER A 566 -5.58 51.23 26.64
N SER A 567 -4.85 51.72 25.64
CA SER A 567 -4.95 52.85 24.70
C SER A 567 -3.53 53.24 24.28
N ALA A 568 -3.26 53.28 22.96
CA ALA A 568 -1.99 53.69 22.33
C ALA A 568 -0.77 52.75 22.62
N SER A 569 0.34 52.81 21.87
CA SER A 569 0.74 53.73 20.79
C SER A 569 1.50 53.06 19.63
N SER A 570 1.55 53.73 18.48
CA SER A 570 2.16 53.26 17.22
C SER A 570 3.61 53.74 17.04
N ALA A 571 4.48 52.90 16.45
CA ALA A 571 5.69 53.24 15.66
C ALA A 571 6.47 51.95 15.30
N SER A 572 7.32 51.83 14.27
CA SER A 572 7.36 52.26 12.85
C SER A 572 8.78 51.99 12.30
N SER A 573 8.95 51.80 10.98
CA SER A 573 10.24 51.52 10.29
C SER A 573 10.74 50.06 10.43
N ALA A 574 11.20 49.33 9.40
CA ALA A 574 12.07 49.62 8.23
C ALA A 574 13.58 49.70 8.62
N SER A 575 14.54 49.13 7.90
CA SER A 575 14.54 48.40 6.60
C SER A 575 15.89 47.70 6.33
N SER A 576 15.97 46.84 5.28
CA SER A 576 17.21 46.34 4.62
C SER A 576 18.01 45.26 5.39
N ALA A 577 18.37 44.10 4.82
CA ALA A 577 19.37 43.81 3.78
C ALA A 577 20.83 44.05 4.25
N SER A 578 21.85 43.22 3.97
CA SER A 578 22.05 42.17 2.95
C SER A 578 23.27 41.26 3.27
N SER A 579 23.45 40.14 2.53
CA SER A 579 24.72 39.36 2.38
C SER A 579 25.15 38.52 3.62
N ALA A 580 25.48 37.21 3.52
CA ALA A 580 26.62 36.55 2.84
C ALA A 580 27.99 36.88 3.50
N SER A 581 28.90 35.95 3.82
CA SER A 581 28.99 34.51 3.48
C SER A 581 29.97 33.71 4.40
N SER A 582 30.06 32.39 4.19
CA SER A 582 31.26 31.53 4.38
C SER A 582 31.64 30.96 5.77
N ALA A 583 31.58 29.62 5.83
CA ALA A 583 32.68 28.70 6.21
C ALA A 583 33.15 28.54 7.67
N SER A 584 32.89 27.32 8.19
CA SER A 584 33.80 26.45 8.98
C SER A 584 34.63 27.01 10.16
N SER A 585 34.34 26.52 11.37
CA SER A 585 35.20 25.52 12.07
C SER A 585 34.55 25.02 13.38
N ALA A 586 34.82 23.77 13.76
CA ALA A 586 34.63 23.27 15.13
C ALA A 586 35.92 23.52 15.96
N PRO A 587 35.85 23.53 17.30
CA PRO A 587 36.33 22.32 18.00
C PRO A 587 35.66 21.95 19.33
N SER A 588 35.73 20.65 19.65
CA SER A 588 35.74 19.96 20.96
C SER A 588 35.25 20.65 22.26
N ALA A 589 34.07 20.20 22.71
CA ALA A 589 33.82 19.47 23.97
C ALA A 589 34.52 19.83 25.31
N SER A 590 33.69 20.28 26.27
CA SER A 590 33.67 19.90 27.72
C SER A 590 32.52 20.68 28.40
N SER A 591 31.68 20.24 29.35
CA SER A 591 31.29 18.98 30.00
C SER A 591 30.56 19.41 31.30
N ALA A 592 29.54 18.68 31.78
CA ALA A 592 28.76 18.94 33.01
C ALA A 592 27.79 20.15 32.99
N SER A 593 26.60 20.11 33.62
CA SER A 593 25.84 18.97 34.16
C SER A 593 24.35 19.32 34.43
N SER A 594 23.55 18.28 34.66
CA SER A 594 22.34 18.26 35.52
C SER A 594 21.16 19.19 35.18
N ALA A 595 20.17 18.64 34.48
CA ALA A 595 18.75 18.91 34.69
C ALA A 595 17.97 17.59 34.55
N SER A 596 17.04 17.30 35.45
CA SER A 596 16.32 16.01 35.53
C SER A 596 14.81 16.20 35.42
N SER A 597 14.12 15.11 35.05
CA SER A 597 12.67 14.89 35.22
C SER A 597 11.72 15.68 34.32
N ALA A 598 11.13 14.98 33.33
CA ALA A 598 9.67 14.79 33.26
C ALA A 598 9.29 13.82 32.12
N SER A 599 9.01 12.56 32.45
CA SER A 599 8.30 11.64 31.54
C SER A 599 6.80 11.94 31.56
N SER A 600 6.12 11.86 30.42
CA SER A 600 4.65 11.90 30.36
C SER A 600 4.13 10.95 29.29
N ALA A 601 3.57 9.83 29.74
CA ALA A 601 2.86 8.88 28.89
C ALA A 601 1.37 9.26 28.82
N SER A 602 0.76 9.15 27.64
CA SER A 602 -0.67 9.41 27.41
C SER A 602 -1.41 8.11 27.08
N SER A 603 -1.56 7.23 28.07
CA SER A 603 -2.45 6.08 27.99
C SER A 603 -3.83 6.42 28.55
N ALA A 604 -4.86 6.39 27.70
CA ALA A 604 -6.27 6.47 28.09
C ALA A 604 -7.04 5.38 27.31
N SER A 605 -7.27 4.17 27.85
CA SER A 605 -8.10 3.78 29.00
C SER A 605 -9.53 3.42 28.57
N SER A 606 -9.78 2.12 28.45
CA SER A 606 -11.11 1.54 28.22
C SER A 606 -12.07 1.76 29.40
N ALA A 607 -13.38 1.71 29.14
CA ALA A 607 -14.41 1.60 30.18
C ALA A 607 -15.22 0.31 30.02
N SER A 608 -15.11 -0.56 31.03
CA SER A 608 -15.93 -1.75 31.30
C SER A 608 -17.33 -1.35 31.82
N SER A 609 -18.34 -2.20 32.03
CA SER A 609 -18.52 -3.67 31.85
C SER A 609 -20.02 -4.00 31.91
N ALA A 610 -20.47 -5.07 31.26
CA ALA A 610 -21.64 -5.85 31.71
C ALA A 610 -21.61 -7.26 31.09
N SER A 611 -21.85 -8.29 31.91
CA SER A 611 -21.85 -9.70 31.50
C SER A 611 -23.27 -10.28 31.45
N SER A 612 -23.59 -11.06 30.42
CA SER A 612 -24.61 -12.13 30.47
C SER A 612 -24.38 -13.12 29.34
N ALA A 613 -24.71 -14.39 29.58
CA ALA A 613 -24.53 -15.47 28.62
C ALA A 613 -25.87 -16.14 28.30
N SER A 614 -26.17 -16.35 27.01
CA SER A 614 -27.07 -17.41 26.56
C SER A 614 -26.99 -17.64 25.04
N SER A 615 -27.10 -18.93 24.69
CA SER A 615 -27.76 -19.54 23.52
C SER A 615 -27.76 -18.82 22.16
N ALA A 616 -27.23 -19.52 21.15
CA ALA A 616 -27.54 -19.26 19.74
C ALA A 616 -28.99 -19.65 19.38
N PRO A 617 -29.57 -19.02 18.35
CA PRO A 617 -30.61 -19.62 17.51
C PRO A 617 -30.14 -19.87 16.06
N SER A 618 -30.72 -20.88 15.45
CA SER A 618 -30.62 -21.23 14.03
C SER A 618 -30.99 -20.09 13.07
N ALA A 619 -30.24 -19.91 11.99
CA ALA A 619 -30.67 -19.12 10.84
C ALA A 619 -31.75 -19.89 10.05
N SER A 620 -32.89 -19.25 9.79
CA SER A 620 -33.94 -19.76 8.91
C SER A 620 -33.89 -19.11 7.53
N SER A 621 -34.25 -19.88 6.51
CA SER A 621 -34.24 -19.44 5.11
C SER A 621 -35.40 -18.48 4.79
N ALA A 622 -35.11 -17.36 4.13
CA ALA A 622 -36.11 -16.50 3.50
C ALA A 622 -35.84 -16.38 1.99
N SER A 623 -36.77 -16.89 1.17
CA SER A 623 -36.68 -16.87 -0.30
C SER A 623 -37.61 -15.80 -0.89
N SER A 624 -37.09 -14.96 -1.78
CA SER A 624 -37.89 -14.10 -2.68
C SER A 624 -37.15 -14.00 -4.02
N ALA A 625 -37.68 -14.59 -5.09
CA ALA A 625 -38.84 -14.16 -5.89
C ALA A 625 -38.42 -13.21 -7.02
N SER A 626 -38.00 -13.80 -8.15
CA SER A 626 -37.61 -13.08 -9.35
C SER A 626 -38.82 -12.45 -10.05
N VAL A 627 -38.73 -11.16 -10.38
CA VAL A 627 -39.74 -10.47 -11.22
C VAL A 627 -39.12 -10.17 -12.58
N VAL A 628 -39.76 -10.64 -13.64
CA VAL A 628 -39.39 -10.35 -15.03
C VAL A 628 -40.11 -9.09 -15.48
N SER A 629 -39.37 -8.07 -15.92
CA SER A 629 -39.94 -6.87 -16.56
C SER A 629 -39.83 -6.97 -18.08
N VAL A 630 -40.93 -6.66 -18.78
CA VAL A 630 -41.05 -6.74 -20.25
C VAL A 630 -40.63 -5.41 -20.87
N VAL A 631 -39.90 -5.47 -21.99
CA VAL A 631 -39.52 -4.30 -22.80
C VAL A 631 -40.56 -4.05 -23.90
N PRO A 632 -41.19 -2.87 -23.99
CA PRO A 632 -41.92 -2.43 -25.17
C PRO A 632 -40.96 -1.82 -26.20
N GLY A 633 -41.07 -2.24 -27.47
CA GLY A 633 -40.33 -1.65 -28.58
C GLY A 633 -41.00 -0.40 -29.16
N VAL A 634 -40.23 0.43 -29.85
CA VAL A 634 -40.74 1.56 -30.66
C VAL A 634 -40.10 1.50 -32.05
N SER A 635 -40.90 1.73 -33.09
CA SER A 635 -40.52 1.44 -34.48
C SER A 635 -40.22 2.70 -35.29
N GLY A 636 -38.97 2.80 -35.77
CA GLY A 636 -38.62 3.44 -37.05
C GLY A 636 -38.71 4.96 -37.19
N VAL A 637 -37.76 5.52 -37.95
CA VAL A 637 -38.01 6.48 -39.04
C VAL A 637 -36.83 6.42 -40.01
N SER A 638 -37.07 6.69 -41.28
CA SER A 638 -36.11 6.53 -42.38
C SER A 638 -35.64 7.86 -42.97
N GLY A 639 -34.34 7.98 -43.24
CA GLY A 639 -33.89 8.44 -44.56
C GLY A 639 -33.10 9.75 -44.68
N VAL A 640 -32.04 9.64 -45.50
CA VAL A 640 -31.66 10.58 -46.59
C VAL A 640 -30.78 11.81 -46.25
N SER A 641 -29.49 11.61 -46.53
CA SER A 641 -28.50 12.52 -47.15
C SER A 641 -28.06 13.84 -46.49
N GLY A 642 -26.74 13.95 -46.29
CA GLY A 642 -25.95 15.11 -46.67
C GLY A 642 -24.65 14.64 -47.36
N ALA A 643 -24.18 15.32 -48.42
CA ALA A 643 -22.91 15.00 -49.09
C ALA A 643 -22.37 16.12 -50.01
N SER A 644 -21.17 16.65 -49.72
CA SER A 644 -20.14 17.20 -50.65
C SER A 644 -19.07 17.96 -49.85
N GLY A 645 -17.76 17.97 -50.17
CA GLY A 645 -16.93 17.10 -51.03
C GLY A 645 -15.93 16.26 -50.20
N ALA A 646 -15.22 15.25 -50.71
CA ALA A 646 -14.14 15.27 -51.73
C ALA A 646 -12.88 16.04 -51.26
N SER A 647 -11.64 15.54 -51.34
CA SER A 647 -10.99 14.34 -51.94
C SER A 647 -10.16 13.57 -50.87
N GLY A 648 -9.59 12.35 -51.00
CA GLY A 648 -9.10 11.52 -52.12
C GLY A 648 -7.57 11.31 -51.97
N ALA A 649 -6.95 10.13 -52.09
CA ALA A 649 -7.44 8.77 -52.41
C ALA A 649 -6.44 7.66 -51.96
N SER A 650 -6.89 6.39 -51.95
CA SER A 650 -6.14 5.10 -52.03
C SER A 650 -4.86 4.85 -51.20
N GLY A 651 -4.68 3.72 -50.50
CA GLY A 651 -5.58 2.57 -50.26
C GLY A 651 -4.82 1.23 -50.11
N ALA A 652 -5.27 0.37 -49.19
CA ALA A 652 -4.89 -1.05 -49.11
C ALA A 652 -5.96 -1.83 -48.34
N SER A 653 -6.50 -2.92 -48.91
CA SER A 653 -7.55 -3.74 -48.30
C SER A 653 -6.94 -4.92 -47.51
N GLY A 654 -7.09 -4.91 -46.19
CA GLY A 654 -6.59 -5.96 -45.30
C GLY A 654 -7.52 -6.21 -44.11
N ALA A 655 -8.67 -6.86 -44.36
CA ALA A 655 -9.60 -7.25 -43.30
C ALA A 655 -9.09 -8.49 -42.55
N SER A 656 -8.08 -8.31 -41.70
CA SER A 656 -7.69 -9.35 -40.73
C SER A 656 -8.82 -9.56 -39.72
N SER A 657 -9.33 -10.79 -39.64
CA SER A 657 -10.25 -11.17 -38.56
C SER A 657 -9.60 -10.90 -37.21
N ALA A 658 -10.36 -10.30 -36.28
CA ALA A 658 -9.88 -10.03 -34.94
C ALA A 658 -9.62 -11.36 -34.22
N SER A 659 -8.35 -11.76 -34.13
CA SER A 659 -7.93 -12.81 -33.22
C SER A 659 -8.24 -12.38 -31.79
N GLY A 660 -8.58 -13.34 -30.93
CA GLY A 660 -8.97 -13.08 -29.54
C GLY A 660 -7.81 -12.53 -28.72
N ALA A 661 -7.61 -11.22 -28.77
CA ALA A 661 -6.67 -10.53 -27.90
C ALA A 661 -7.14 -10.68 -26.45
N SER A 662 -6.39 -11.46 -25.66
CA SER A 662 -6.60 -11.48 -24.21
C SER A 662 -6.52 -10.05 -23.68
N LEU A 663 -7.46 -9.69 -22.80
CA LEU A 663 -7.35 -8.44 -22.04
C LEU A 663 -5.97 -8.40 -21.34
N PRO A 664 -5.32 -7.22 -21.28
CA PRO A 664 -4.08 -7.08 -20.55
C PRO A 664 -4.30 -7.47 -19.08
N PRO A 665 -3.33 -8.14 -18.43
CA PRO A 665 -3.44 -8.47 -17.02
C PRO A 665 -3.61 -7.17 -16.21
N PRO A 666 -4.42 -7.18 -15.15
CA PRO A 666 -4.60 -5.98 -14.34
C PRO A 666 -3.27 -5.58 -13.70
N PRO A 667 -3.03 -4.27 -13.51
CA PRO A 667 -1.76 -3.78 -13.02
C PRO A 667 -1.51 -4.31 -11.58
N PRO A 668 -0.24 -4.50 -11.20
CA PRO A 668 0.09 -5.07 -9.90
C PRO A 668 -0.47 -4.21 -8.76
N LEU A 669 -0.81 -4.88 -7.67
CA LEU A 669 -1.08 -4.21 -6.40
C LEU A 669 0.26 -3.73 -5.85
N THR A 670 0.33 -2.45 -5.56
CA THR A 670 1.56 -1.73 -5.22
C THR A 670 1.47 -1.24 -3.77
N ILE A 671 2.49 -1.48 -2.97
CA ILE A 671 2.59 -0.99 -1.59
C ILE A 671 3.59 0.16 -1.54
N ASN A 672 3.15 1.33 -1.09
CA ASN A 672 3.98 2.52 -0.93
C ASN A 672 4.44 2.67 0.53
N PRO A 673 5.73 2.42 0.84
CA PRO A 673 6.28 2.59 2.18
C PRO A 673 6.87 3.98 2.45
N THR A 674 6.88 4.91 1.47
CA THR A 674 7.33 6.30 1.66
C THR A 674 6.30 7.11 2.46
N GLY A 675 6.75 8.24 3.03
CA GLY A 675 5.96 9.05 3.96
C GLY A 675 6.10 8.56 5.40
N ASN A 676 5.84 9.44 6.36
CA ASN A 676 6.10 9.19 7.78
C ASN A 676 4.98 9.79 8.66
N PRO A 677 5.02 9.64 10.00
CA PRO A 677 3.93 10.10 10.88
C PRO A 677 3.55 11.59 10.76
N ALA A 678 4.41 12.45 10.20
CA ALA A 678 4.06 13.85 9.92
C ALA A 678 2.85 13.99 8.99
N LEU A 679 2.58 13.00 8.13
CA LEU A 679 1.41 12.99 7.25
C LEU A 679 0.06 12.84 7.99
N ALA A 680 0.06 12.56 9.30
CA ALA A 680 -1.14 12.43 10.13
C ALA A 680 -1.82 13.76 10.50
N THR A 681 -1.54 14.84 9.77
CA THR A 681 -2.20 16.15 9.90
C THR A 681 -3.39 16.26 8.93
N ALA A 682 -4.43 17.02 9.32
CA ALA A 682 -5.56 17.32 8.44
C ALA A 682 -5.11 18.00 7.13
N GLY A 683 -5.80 17.68 6.03
CA GLY A 683 -5.55 18.26 4.71
C GLY A 683 -4.49 17.56 3.85
N THR A 684 -3.68 16.65 4.39
CA THR A 684 -2.72 15.86 3.59
C THR A 684 -3.43 14.94 2.57
N GLY A 685 -4.64 14.48 2.90
CA GLY A 685 -5.54 13.79 1.96
C GLY A 685 -5.91 14.66 0.76
N ASP A 686 -6.40 15.89 1.01
CA ASP A 686 -6.78 16.83 -0.06
C ASP A 686 -5.60 17.15 -0.98
N VAL A 687 -4.41 17.30 -0.40
CA VAL A 687 -3.15 17.48 -1.12
C VAL A 687 -2.87 16.28 -2.04
N LEU A 688 -2.91 15.05 -1.52
CA LEU A 688 -2.72 13.83 -2.32
C LEU A 688 -3.76 13.68 -3.45
N ALA A 689 -5.03 14.00 -3.18
CA ALA A 689 -6.08 14.00 -4.19
C ALA A 689 -5.78 15.02 -5.31
N GLY A 690 -5.33 16.23 -4.93
CA GLY A 690 -4.85 17.27 -5.85
C GLY A 690 -3.63 16.85 -6.68
N MET A 691 -2.63 16.21 -6.07
CA MET A 691 -1.47 15.65 -6.79
C MET A 691 -1.91 14.61 -7.83
N THR A 692 -2.83 13.71 -7.43
CA THR A 692 -3.37 12.66 -8.31
C THR A 692 -4.13 13.27 -9.49
N GLY A 693 -5.01 14.25 -9.24
CA GLY A 693 -5.74 14.98 -10.27
C GLY A 693 -4.83 15.75 -11.24
N ALA A 694 -3.73 16.30 -10.75
CA ALA A 694 -2.75 17.01 -11.56
C ALA A 694 -2.00 16.09 -12.53
N LEU A 695 -1.64 14.88 -12.08
CA LEU A 695 -0.97 13.89 -12.92
C LEU A 695 -1.93 13.28 -13.96
N LEU A 696 -3.18 13.01 -13.56
CA LEU A 696 -4.26 12.61 -14.47
C LEU A 696 -4.54 13.67 -15.54
N ALA A 697 -4.63 14.95 -15.17
CA ALA A 697 -4.84 16.04 -16.13
C ALA A 697 -3.71 16.15 -17.16
N GLN A 698 -2.49 15.75 -16.78
CA GLN A 698 -1.32 15.69 -17.66
C GLN A 698 -1.23 14.41 -18.51
N GLY A 699 -2.28 13.57 -18.52
CA GLY A 699 -2.40 12.39 -19.37
C GLY A 699 -1.79 11.10 -18.80
N MET A 700 -1.40 11.07 -17.52
CA MET A 700 -0.88 9.84 -16.91
C MET A 700 -1.98 8.77 -16.78
N PRO A 701 -1.70 7.49 -17.10
CA PRO A 701 -2.64 6.39 -16.85
C PRO A 701 -3.02 6.30 -15.36
N PRO A 702 -4.30 6.05 -14.99
CA PRO A 702 -4.74 6.23 -13.60
C PRO A 702 -3.97 5.46 -12.51
N HIS A 703 -3.48 4.25 -12.79
CA HIS A 703 -2.67 3.48 -11.83
C HIS A 703 -1.27 4.07 -11.67
N ALA A 704 -0.62 4.48 -12.77
CA ALA A 704 0.67 5.16 -12.74
C ALA A 704 0.58 6.56 -12.09
N ALA A 705 -0.50 7.31 -12.37
CA ALA A 705 -0.79 8.59 -11.74
C ALA A 705 -0.95 8.46 -10.22
N ALA A 706 -1.71 7.45 -9.76
CA ALA A 706 -1.89 7.14 -8.35
C ALA A 706 -0.57 6.71 -7.68
N CYS A 707 0.19 5.80 -8.30
CA CYS A 707 1.49 5.35 -7.79
C CYS A 707 2.48 6.53 -7.66
N ALA A 708 2.59 7.36 -8.70
CA ALA A 708 3.44 8.55 -8.69
C ALA A 708 3.00 9.57 -7.63
N ALA A 709 1.71 9.90 -7.54
CA ALA A 709 1.19 10.87 -6.58
C ALA A 709 1.43 10.42 -5.12
N VAL A 710 1.14 9.16 -4.79
CA VAL A 710 1.37 8.61 -3.44
C VAL A 710 2.86 8.58 -3.12
N TRP A 711 3.72 8.20 -4.07
CA TRP A 711 5.17 8.15 -3.87
C TRP A 711 5.75 9.55 -3.63
N ILE A 712 5.43 10.51 -4.49
CA ILE A 712 5.89 11.91 -4.39
C ILE A 712 5.39 12.55 -3.09
N HIS A 713 4.12 12.33 -2.73
CA HIS A 713 3.53 12.82 -1.47
C HIS A 713 4.24 12.25 -0.23
N GLY A 714 4.59 10.96 -0.24
CA GLY A 714 5.37 10.34 0.83
C GLY A 714 6.80 10.89 0.90
N ARG A 715 7.53 10.88 -0.22
CA ARG A 715 8.90 11.40 -0.30
C ARG A 715 9.00 12.88 0.07
N ALA A 716 7.98 13.69 -0.24
CA ALA A 716 7.90 15.08 0.18
C ALA A 716 7.91 15.23 1.71
N ALA A 717 7.12 14.41 2.42
CA ALA A 717 7.13 14.37 3.88
C ALA A 717 8.45 13.81 4.45
N ASP A 718 9.06 12.82 3.79
CA ASP A 718 10.32 12.23 4.23
C ASP A 718 11.49 13.21 4.10
N ALA A 719 11.54 13.96 3.00
CA ALA A 719 12.51 15.04 2.79
C ALA A 719 12.31 16.18 3.80
N PHE A 720 11.06 16.55 4.10
CA PHE A 720 10.73 17.60 5.06
C PHE A 720 11.15 17.24 6.50
N VAL A 721 10.88 16.00 6.94
CA VAL A 721 11.32 15.53 8.27
C VAL A 721 12.83 15.31 8.33
N SER A 722 13.45 14.79 7.26
CA SER A 722 14.91 14.69 7.14
C SER A 722 15.61 16.06 7.18
N ALA A 723 14.92 17.12 6.74
CA ALA A 723 15.36 18.51 6.85
C ALA A 723 15.08 19.16 8.23
N GLY A 724 14.77 18.35 9.25
CA GLY A 724 14.62 18.76 10.65
C GLY A 724 13.31 19.49 10.99
N GLN A 725 12.32 19.52 10.08
CA GLN A 725 11.10 20.30 10.22
C GLN A 725 9.89 19.48 10.71
N GLY A 726 10.13 18.33 11.35
CA GLY A 726 9.09 17.48 11.93
C GLY A 726 9.67 16.38 12.83
N PRO A 727 8.95 15.26 13.07
CA PRO A 727 7.69 14.86 12.44
C PRO A 727 6.44 15.50 13.05
N ALA A 728 6.52 16.13 14.22
CA ALA A 728 5.38 16.79 14.84
C ALA A 728 5.13 18.18 14.21
N GLY A 729 3.87 18.54 13.98
CA GLY A 729 3.45 19.91 13.63
C GLY A 729 3.43 20.26 12.13
N MET A 730 3.93 19.40 11.24
CA MET A 730 3.88 19.65 9.78
C MET A 730 2.45 19.87 9.29
N THR A 731 2.25 20.93 8.52
CA THR A 731 0.99 21.29 7.88
C THR A 731 0.92 20.77 6.45
N ALA A 732 -0.30 20.58 5.93
CA ALA A 732 -0.51 20.10 4.56
C ALA A 732 0.12 21.02 3.48
N SER A 733 0.25 22.32 3.74
CA SER A 733 0.81 23.27 2.75
C SER A 733 2.34 23.24 2.66
N GLU A 734 3.04 22.66 3.63
CA GLU A 734 4.51 22.53 3.59
C GLU A 734 4.95 21.44 2.59
N LEU A 735 4.06 20.52 2.23
CA LEU A 735 4.32 19.46 1.24
C LEU A 735 4.53 19.98 -0.19
N TYR A 736 3.99 21.15 -0.56
CA TYR A 736 4.03 21.64 -1.95
C TYR A 736 5.47 21.83 -2.46
N GLY A 737 6.32 22.46 -1.65
CA GLY A 737 7.71 22.77 -1.98
C GLY A 737 8.55 21.52 -2.25
N PRO A 738 8.64 20.59 -1.28
CA PRO A 738 9.33 19.31 -1.44
C PRO A 738 8.73 18.46 -2.56
N ALA A 739 7.40 18.34 -2.69
CA ALA A 739 6.78 17.54 -3.76
C ALA A 739 7.19 18.02 -5.17
N ARG A 740 7.29 19.34 -5.37
CA ARG A 740 7.81 19.94 -6.61
C ARG A 740 9.31 19.68 -6.81
N GLN A 741 10.11 19.63 -5.74
CA GLN A 741 11.52 19.25 -5.84
C GLN A 741 11.68 17.78 -6.26
N ILE A 742 10.95 16.88 -5.60
CA ILE A 742 10.90 15.43 -5.89
C ILE A 742 10.45 15.17 -7.34
N LEU A 743 9.36 15.79 -7.81
CA LEU A 743 8.92 15.67 -9.21
C LEU A 743 10.01 16.16 -10.19
N ASN A 744 10.67 17.28 -9.88
CA ASN A 744 11.70 17.83 -10.77
C ASN A 744 12.98 16.98 -10.80
N ALA A 745 13.33 16.28 -9.72
CA ALA A 745 14.42 15.29 -9.71
C ALA A 745 14.06 14.08 -10.59
N LEU A 746 12.86 13.50 -10.40
CA LEU A 746 12.34 12.42 -11.26
C LEU A 746 12.34 12.79 -12.75
N LEU A 747 11.89 14.00 -13.10
CA LEU A 747 11.87 14.51 -14.48
C LEU A 747 13.26 14.76 -15.09
N ARG A 748 14.32 14.85 -14.26
CA ARG A 748 15.72 14.90 -14.72
C ARG A 748 16.43 13.55 -14.69
N GLY A 749 15.79 12.50 -14.16
CA GLY A 749 16.44 11.20 -13.91
C GLY A 749 17.42 11.23 -12.73
N GLU A 750 17.29 12.21 -11.84
CA GLU A 750 18.12 12.35 -10.64
C GLU A 750 17.55 11.57 -9.44
N PRO A 751 18.38 11.19 -8.45
CA PRO A 751 17.90 10.67 -7.18
C PRO A 751 16.94 11.64 -6.49
N ALA A 752 15.85 11.13 -5.90
CA ALA A 752 14.69 11.90 -5.44
C ALA A 752 14.22 11.49 -4.03
#